data_AF-A0A640W324-F1
#
_entry.id   AF-A0A640W324-F1
#
_cell.length_a   1.000
_cell.length_b   1.000
_cell.length_c   1.000
_cell.angle_alpha   90.00
_cell.angle_beta   90.00
_cell.angle_gamma   90.00
#
_symmetry.space_group_name_H-M   'P 1'
#
loop_
_entity.id
_entity.type
_entity.pdbx_description
1 polymer ?
#
loop_
_entity_poly.entity_id
_entity_poly.type
_entity_poly.pdbx_seq_one_letter_code
_entity_poly.pdbx_strand_id
1 'polypeptide(L)'
;MKGKKVVALVIVFMLFSVAHLRNDVRSANSVKETSIKIDFTKYSYVAALADINTLKKEIGVREPGRNYNVVIGGYGTGFAPPSEKEWNEMAGKIRIVNTAAIPKVTATSADLSTEPYFPKVGSQGSQGSCAAWAATYYAAGYIQAKDNGWTLAKYGNTDQLLSPAFTYNKANDGTDSGSSMWGNAKVMQTVGVCRWSKMSYDDTDCVSWGNEVAWRDAPMYRVGNIYYLYTPYDDSTINTIKAAILNGIPVTFALDAYSYYNFGSDDVLGSSALESYINHANCIVGFDDSKVDAETGEVGAFKVVNSWGSTWGPDGNGFYWLTYDAFKSGNVCCATYFDDYYTGGQKPKLLAIWNFSSPPDRDAGIELGIGSPSSPLDTRQPWWDGYSAEMHPYPNFMCMDVTEFYDEWSNGTSNFYLYVGDAVSNDGVISLFKVEYYQNYSNGIATRTSQPSPDTPKATPGSVTVDFPYQQAAPSVVYVDDDYNSNTPGWQYDHFSSIQPAINAVEENGTVNVYSGTYYENIVINKTITIIGENKDTTIIDGGSTGNVVTIEANNVNISGFTIKNGGEEGIYVYGVSHCNISDNIICYNGGAGIILDNSSNNSIYGNVVHNNTYDGILLENASYNSIVGNIACHNGVGNNGEGILLMYSEHNTIRRNVAYGNGEDGIILEPYASYNNVSSNHVYGNADCGILVSRNSNYNIIFNNSVHNNTYDGILIELSINNEVYANHIYNNTQEGVYMSSADTNTIKGNRIDSNGGYGIYINSSSGNLIYNNYFDNKNNAWDNGNNAWNTSKTAGVNIIGGAWLGGNYWSDYHGVDTDGDGLGNTLLPYDSNGNIASGDMLPLVNANHAPVANFSWMPANPTTADTIQFTDSSYDP
;
A
#
# COMPACT_ATOMS: atom_id res chain seq x y z
N MET A 1 -49.13 -49.69 22.51
CA MET A 1 -47.88 -49.60 21.72
C MET A 1 -48.26 -49.39 20.26
N LYS A 2 -47.65 -48.37 19.63
CA LYS A 2 -48.01 -47.82 18.31
C LYS A 2 -47.76 -48.82 17.17
N GLY A 3 -48.63 -48.83 16.14
CA GLY A 3 -48.43 -49.64 14.92
C GLY A 3 -49.42 -49.33 13.77
N LYS A 4 -48.94 -48.50 12.83
CA LYS A 4 -49.30 -48.22 11.41
C LYS A 4 -50.42 -49.00 10.67
N LYS A 5 -51.17 -48.26 9.83
CA LYS A 5 -51.48 -48.44 8.36
C LYS A 5 -52.62 -47.46 7.99
N VAL A 6 -52.44 -46.36 7.24
CA VAL A 6 -52.23 -46.17 5.78
C VAL A 6 -53.25 -46.90 4.90
N VAL A 7 -54.01 -46.12 4.09
CA VAL A 7 -54.36 -46.30 2.65
C VAL A 7 -55.41 -45.22 2.26
N ALA A 8 -55.02 -44.20 1.47
CA ALA A 8 -55.53 -43.85 0.13
C ALA A 8 -56.68 -42.80 0.11
N LEU A 9 -56.86 -41.87 -0.83
CA LEU A 9 -56.15 -41.42 -2.05
C LEU A 9 -56.97 -40.23 -2.64
N VAL A 10 -56.30 -39.08 -2.87
CA VAL A 10 -56.40 -38.13 -4.03
C VAL A 10 -57.63 -37.22 -4.26
N ILE A 11 -57.30 -36.05 -4.87
CA ILE A 11 -58.06 -34.99 -5.56
C ILE A 11 -58.32 -33.74 -4.68
N VAL A 12 -57.44 -32.72 -4.63
CA VAL A 12 -57.04 -31.68 -5.63
C VAL A 12 -58.16 -30.68 -5.97
N PHE A 13 -58.14 -29.47 -5.37
CA PHE A 13 -57.80 -28.15 -5.95
C PHE A 13 -58.45 -26.99 -5.15
N MET A 14 -57.70 -25.90 -5.04
CA MET A 14 -58.09 -24.53 -4.68
C MET A 14 -58.55 -24.28 -3.23
N LEU A 15 -57.63 -23.72 -2.44
CA LEU A 15 -57.94 -22.65 -1.50
C LEU A 15 -56.70 -21.77 -1.33
N PHE A 16 -56.87 -20.50 -1.66
CA PHE A 16 -55.99 -19.39 -1.34
C PHE A 16 -55.52 -19.50 0.13
N SER A 17 -54.23 -19.72 0.34
CA SER A 17 -53.63 -19.63 1.67
C SER A 17 -53.11 -18.21 1.90
N VAL A 18 -53.93 -17.46 2.62
CA VAL A 18 -53.61 -16.30 3.45
C VAL A 18 -52.20 -16.44 4.06
N ALA A 19 -51.24 -15.68 3.54
CA ALA A 19 -49.97 -15.43 4.19
C ALA A 19 -50.09 -14.14 5.02
N HIS A 20 -50.44 -14.32 6.30
CA HIS A 20 -50.00 -13.54 7.45
C HIS A 20 -49.73 -12.03 7.24
N LEU A 21 -50.81 -11.26 7.15
CA LEU A 21 -50.87 -9.93 7.77
C LEU A 21 -50.71 -10.09 9.29
N ARG A 22 -49.49 -9.97 9.81
CA ARG A 22 -49.31 -9.54 11.19
C ARG A 22 -49.59 -8.05 11.25
N ASN A 23 -50.86 -7.70 11.40
CA ASN A 23 -51.28 -6.42 11.99
C ASN A 23 -50.91 -6.46 13.47
N ASP A 24 -49.65 -6.15 13.78
CA ASP A 24 -49.28 -5.70 15.11
C ASP A 24 -49.80 -4.26 15.25
N VAL A 25 -51.01 -4.11 15.80
CA VAL A 25 -51.41 -2.86 16.46
C VAL A 25 -50.53 -2.73 17.70
N ARG A 26 -49.30 -2.25 17.51
CA ARG A 26 -48.49 -1.73 18.59
C ARG A 26 -48.99 -0.32 18.88
N SER A 27 -49.55 -0.15 20.07
CA SER A 27 -49.70 1.15 20.71
C SER A 27 -48.41 1.95 20.54
N ALA A 28 -48.52 3.21 20.14
CA ALA A 28 -47.44 4.18 20.06
C ALA A 28 -46.71 4.28 21.41
N ASN A 29 -45.68 3.45 21.60
CA ASN A 29 -44.76 3.53 22.72
C ASN A 29 -43.45 4.05 22.16
N SER A 30 -43.10 5.29 22.54
CA SER A 30 -41.77 5.86 22.31
C SER A 30 -40.71 4.94 22.89
N VAL A 31 -39.88 4.33 22.03
CA VAL A 31 -38.75 3.50 22.48
C VAL A 31 -37.57 4.41 22.76
N LYS A 32 -37.08 4.41 24.00
CA LYS A 32 -35.82 5.05 24.37
C LYS A 32 -34.69 4.07 24.06
N GLU A 33 -34.01 4.25 22.93
CA GLU A 33 -32.79 3.50 22.63
C GLU A 33 -31.58 4.29 23.14
N THR A 34 -30.87 3.74 24.12
CA THR A 34 -29.54 4.18 24.53
C THR A 34 -28.51 3.50 23.65
N SER A 35 -28.06 4.15 22.58
CA SER A 35 -26.82 3.78 21.89
C SER A 35 -25.64 4.48 22.56
N ILE A 36 -24.59 3.71 22.81
CA ILE A 36 -23.39 4.17 23.50
C ILE A 36 -22.58 5.00 22.50
N LYS A 37 -22.49 6.33 22.76
CA LYS A 37 -21.69 7.37 22.07
C LYS A 37 -22.32 8.16 20.91
N ILE A 38 -23.62 8.45 20.98
CA ILE A 38 -24.12 9.78 20.55
C ILE A 38 -24.90 10.31 21.76
N ASP A 39 -24.42 11.37 22.41
CA ASP A 39 -24.97 11.89 23.68
C ASP A 39 -26.28 12.69 23.48
N PHE A 40 -27.03 12.34 22.44
CA PHE A 40 -28.34 12.85 22.12
C PHE A 40 -29.35 11.72 22.34
N THR A 41 -30.17 11.81 23.39
CA THR A 41 -31.30 10.89 23.57
C THR A 41 -32.29 11.12 22.42
N LYS A 42 -32.22 10.29 21.39
CA LYS A 42 -33.07 10.42 20.19
C LYS A 42 -34.49 10.00 20.50
N TYR A 43 -35.34 10.98 20.79
CA TYR A 43 -36.78 10.78 20.82
C TYR A 43 -37.29 10.71 19.38
N SER A 44 -37.23 9.52 18.77
CA SER A 44 -37.71 9.31 17.41
C SER A 44 -38.55 8.03 17.32
N TYR A 45 -39.45 7.99 16.34
CA TYR A 45 -40.26 6.82 16.04
C TYR A 45 -40.22 6.52 14.55
N VAL A 46 -40.44 5.26 14.18
CA VAL A 46 -40.51 4.85 12.77
C VAL A 46 -41.76 5.45 12.15
N ALA A 47 -41.62 6.12 11.01
CA ALA A 47 -42.73 6.80 10.36
C ALA A 47 -43.82 5.82 9.91
N ALA A 48 -45.06 6.09 10.29
CA ALA A 48 -46.24 5.41 9.77
C ALA A 48 -46.74 6.10 8.49
N LEU A 49 -47.64 5.44 7.75
CA LEU A 49 -48.22 5.98 6.52
C LEU A 49 -48.91 7.35 6.73
N ALA A 50 -49.47 7.60 7.91
CA ALA A 50 -50.08 8.89 8.25
C ALA A 50 -49.05 10.01 8.36
N ASP A 51 -47.86 9.74 8.92
CA ASP A 51 -46.76 10.70 8.97
C ASP A 51 -46.28 11.02 7.55
N ILE A 52 -46.13 9.99 6.70
CA ILE A 52 -45.73 10.15 5.29
C ILE A 52 -46.75 10.99 4.51
N ASN A 53 -48.05 10.72 4.67
CA ASN A 53 -49.09 11.51 4.01
C ASN A 53 -49.07 12.99 4.46
N THR A 54 -48.71 13.24 5.72
CA THR A 54 -48.56 14.61 6.24
C THR A 54 -47.35 15.28 5.62
N LEU A 55 -46.17 14.66 5.65
CA LEU A 55 -44.96 15.17 5.01
C LEU A 55 -45.17 15.42 3.51
N LYS A 56 -45.79 14.47 2.82
CA LYS A 56 -46.12 14.57 1.39
C LYS A 56 -47.03 15.75 1.08
N LYS A 57 -48.01 16.04 1.95
CA LYS A 57 -48.91 17.18 1.78
C LYS A 57 -48.19 18.51 1.95
N GLU A 58 -47.24 18.59 2.88
CA GLU A 58 -46.50 19.82 3.19
C GLU A 58 -45.33 20.07 2.22
N ILE A 59 -44.60 19.02 1.81
CA ILE A 59 -43.41 19.11 0.93
C ILE A 59 -43.79 19.07 -0.56
N GLY A 60 -44.89 18.41 -0.90
CA GLY A 60 -45.30 18.17 -2.28
C GLY A 60 -44.68 16.91 -2.90
N VAL A 61 -44.99 16.71 -4.18
CA VAL A 61 -44.59 15.53 -4.96
C VAL A 61 -43.88 15.99 -6.22
N ARG A 62 -42.82 15.29 -6.62
CA ARG A 62 -42.11 15.56 -7.88
C ARG A 62 -43.05 15.47 -9.07
N GLU A 63 -43.04 16.50 -9.91
CA GLU A 63 -43.77 16.55 -11.16
C GLU A 63 -42.96 15.78 -12.24
N PRO A 64 -43.53 14.74 -12.87
CA PRO A 64 -42.83 13.98 -13.91
C PRO A 64 -42.38 14.87 -15.07
N GLY A 65 -41.11 14.73 -15.49
CA GLY A 65 -40.53 15.44 -16.64
C GLY A 65 -40.23 16.92 -16.41
N ARG A 66 -40.50 17.47 -15.22
CA ARG A 66 -40.11 18.85 -14.89
C ARG A 66 -38.62 18.90 -14.58
N ASN A 67 -37.93 19.81 -15.26
CA ASN A 67 -36.59 20.20 -14.86
C ASN A 67 -36.69 21.14 -13.65
N TYR A 68 -36.25 20.68 -12.48
CA TYR A 68 -36.20 21.49 -11.26
C TYR A 68 -34.93 22.34 -11.18
N ASN A 69 -33.90 22.07 -11.98
CA ASN A 69 -32.67 22.87 -12.03
C ASN A 69 -32.92 24.22 -12.70
N VAL A 70 -33.15 25.24 -11.88
CA VAL A 70 -33.19 26.65 -12.30
C VAL A 70 -31.82 27.27 -12.04
N VAL A 71 -31.20 27.89 -13.04
CA VAL A 71 -29.89 28.54 -12.85
C VAL A 71 -30.11 30.00 -12.44
N ILE A 72 -29.66 30.34 -11.23
CA ILE A 72 -29.74 31.70 -10.67
C ILE A 72 -28.31 32.22 -10.44
N GLY A 73 -27.94 33.30 -11.14
CA GLY A 73 -26.60 33.90 -11.05
C GLY A 73 -25.44 32.99 -11.44
N GLY A 74 -25.70 32.00 -12.31
CA GLY A 74 -24.71 31.00 -12.72
C GLY A 74 -24.68 29.74 -11.83
N TYR A 75 -25.50 29.70 -10.78
CA TYR A 75 -25.59 28.56 -9.88
C TYR A 75 -26.90 27.79 -10.07
N GLY A 76 -26.82 26.46 -10.13
CA GLY A 76 -28.01 25.61 -10.23
C GLY A 76 -28.81 25.59 -8.92
N THR A 77 -30.13 25.54 -9.02
CA THR A 77 -31.06 25.30 -7.91
C THR A 77 -31.90 24.11 -8.32
N GLY A 78 -31.50 22.91 -7.90
CA GLY A 78 -32.09 21.65 -8.38
C GLY A 78 -32.69 20.80 -7.26
N PHE A 79 -33.23 21.43 -6.22
CA PHE A 79 -33.98 20.66 -5.23
C PHE A 79 -35.32 20.24 -5.85
N ALA A 80 -35.50 18.93 -5.99
CA ALA A 80 -36.76 18.33 -6.38
C ALA A 80 -37.42 17.70 -5.14
N PRO A 81 -38.73 17.91 -4.90
CA PRO A 81 -39.42 17.17 -3.86
C PRO A 81 -39.38 15.66 -4.17
N PRO A 82 -39.65 14.79 -3.17
CA PRO A 82 -39.67 13.37 -3.43
C PRO A 82 -40.74 12.97 -4.46
N SER A 83 -40.43 12.01 -5.33
CA SER A 83 -41.37 11.43 -6.30
C SER A 83 -42.41 10.58 -5.59
N GLU A 84 -43.48 10.23 -6.31
CA GLU A 84 -44.53 9.35 -5.78
C GLU A 84 -43.95 7.99 -5.31
N LYS A 85 -42.96 7.47 -6.05
CA LYS A 85 -42.23 6.25 -5.70
C LYS A 85 -41.44 6.44 -4.40
N GLU A 86 -40.68 7.52 -4.30
CA GLU A 86 -39.90 7.85 -3.11
C GLU A 86 -40.81 7.93 -1.86
N TRP A 87 -41.94 8.64 -1.96
CA TRP A 87 -42.91 8.75 -0.86
C TRP A 87 -43.43 7.40 -0.37
N ASN A 88 -43.82 6.53 -1.29
CA ASN A 88 -44.34 5.20 -0.96
C ASN A 88 -43.28 4.32 -0.26
N GLU A 89 -42.00 4.55 -0.55
CA GLU A 89 -40.90 3.82 0.07
C GLU A 89 -40.50 4.34 1.46
N MET A 90 -40.88 5.57 1.84
CA MET A 90 -40.45 6.15 3.12
C MET A 90 -41.13 5.51 4.34
N ALA A 91 -42.36 5.01 4.19
CA ALA A 91 -43.11 4.40 5.29
C ALA A 91 -42.33 3.20 5.86
N GLY A 92 -42.09 3.20 7.18
CA GLY A 92 -41.29 2.17 7.84
C GLY A 92 -39.77 2.28 7.67
N LYS A 93 -39.27 3.17 6.80
CA LYS A 93 -37.83 3.30 6.47
C LYS A 93 -37.18 4.59 7.00
N ILE A 94 -37.97 5.64 7.24
CA ILE A 94 -37.50 6.88 7.86
C ILE A 94 -37.92 6.97 9.33
N ARG A 95 -37.26 7.84 10.08
CA ARG A 95 -37.61 8.12 11.48
C ARG A 95 -38.12 9.55 11.60
N ILE A 96 -39.24 9.72 12.29
CA ILE A 96 -39.75 11.05 12.67
C ILE A 96 -39.18 11.39 14.04
N VAL A 97 -38.62 12.59 14.15
CA VAL A 97 -38.14 13.12 15.42
C VAL A 97 -39.31 13.70 16.20
N ASN A 98 -39.51 13.22 17.43
CA ASN A 98 -40.47 13.76 18.37
C ASN A 98 -39.88 15.00 19.05
N THR A 99 -40.04 16.13 18.40
CA THR A 99 -39.49 17.44 18.81
C THR A 99 -39.99 17.88 20.18
N ALA A 100 -41.24 17.54 20.54
CA ALA A 100 -41.84 17.88 21.85
C ALA A 100 -41.16 17.18 23.04
N ALA A 101 -40.42 16.10 22.81
CA ALA A 101 -39.74 15.36 23.86
C ALA A 101 -38.32 15.89 24.15
N ILE A 102 -37.81 16.83 23.34
CA ILE A 102 -36.46 17.37 23.48
C ILE A 102 -36.49 18.57 24.44
N PRO A 103 -35.70 18.53 25.55
CA PRO A 103 -35.63 19.65 26.48
C PRO A 103 -35.12 20.94 25.83
N LYS A 104 -35.52 22.09 26.39
CA LYS A 104 -34.99 23.39 25.98
C LYS A 104 -33.47 23.42 26.14
N VAL A 105 -32.78 23.85 25.08
CA VAL A 105 -31.32 24.01 25.05
C VAL A 105 -30.92 25.29 25.80
N THR A 106 -29.86 25.23 26.61
CA THR A 106 -29.37 26.36 27.42
C THR A 106 -28.23 27.13 26.77
N ALA A 107 -27.46 26.50 25.87
CA ALA A 107 -26.44 27.20 25.10
C ALA A 107 -27.12 28.16 24.12
N THR A 108 -26.56 29.37 24.00
CA THR A 108 -27.12 30.45 23.19
C THR A 108 -26.49 30.54 21.80
N SER A 109 -25.38 29.85 21.54
CA SER A 109 -24.77 29.76 20.20
C SER A 109 -23.87 28.53 20.05
N ALA A 110 -23.69 28.09 18.80
CA ALA A 110 -22.75 27.03 18.39
C ALA A 110 -22.42 27.18 16.89
N ASP A 111 -21.21 26.79 16.47
CA ASP A 111 -20.78 26.91 15.07
C ASP A 111 -19.81 25.80 14.65
N LEU A 112 -20.34 24.78 13.96
CA LEU A 112 -19.59 23.65 13.44
C LEU A 112 -18.62 24.04 12.33
N SER A 113 -18.84 25.16 11.62
CA SER A 113 -17.94 25.59 10.54
C SER A 113 -16.55 26.02 11.05
N THR A 114 -16.43 26.29 12.35
CA THR A 114 -15.16 26.62 12.99
C THR A 114 -14.30 25.39 13.30
N GLU A 115 -14.90 24.21 13.39
CA GLU A 115 -14.21 22.95 13.69
C GLU A 115 -13.21 22.55 12.58
N PRO A 116 -12.17 21.76 12.90
CA PRO A 116 -11.18 21.30 11.93
C PRO A 116 -11.74 20.27 10.93
N TYR A 117 -12.86 19.63 11.26
CA TYR A 117 -13.49 18.59 10.42
C TYR A 117 -14.47 19.14 9.39
N PHE A 118 -14.82 20.43 9.48
CA PHE A 118 -15.81 21.01 8.58
C PHE A 118 -15.28 21.05 7.14
N PRO A 119 -16.00 20.44 6.17
CA PRO A 119 -15.59 20.46 4.77
C PRO A 119 -15.35 21.88 4.28
N LYS A 120 -14.28 22.08 3.51
CA LYS A 120 -14.03 23.36 2.83
C LYS A 120 -15.28 23.76 2.04
N VAL A 121 -15.71 25.02 2.14
CA VAL A 121 -16.87 25.51 1.36
C VAL A 121 -16.60 25.34 -0.13
N GLY A 122 -17.49 24.60 -0.80
CA GLY A 122 -17.42 24.30 -2.23
C GLY A 122 -18.59 24.87 -3.02
N SER A 123 -18.52 24.72 -4.35
CA SER A 123 -19.51 25.23 -5.29
C SER A 123 -20.02 24.10 -6.19
N GLN A 124 -21.34 24.03 -6.35
CA GLN A 124 -22.00 23.09 -7.24
C GLN A 124 -21.98 23.53 -8.71
N GLY A 125 -21.58 24.78 -8.98
CA GLY A 125 -21.66 25.35 -10.34
C GLY A 125 -23.09 25.42 -10.86
N SER A 126 -23.28 25.21 -12.17
CA SER A 126 -24.62 25.29 -12.79
C SER A 126 -25.48 24.03 -12.63
N GLN A 127 -24.89 22.93 -12.12
CA GLN A 127 -25.60 21.66 -11.95
C GLN A 127 -26.64 21.75 -10.83
N GLY A 128 -27.77 21.07 -10.99
CA GLY A 128 -28.89 21.00 -10.04
C GLY A 128 -28.63 20.13 -8.80
N SER A 129 -27.40 20.03 -8.34
CA SER A 129 -26.96 19.05 -7.33
C SER A 129 -27.00 19.54 -5.88
N CYS A 130 -27.64 20.69 -5.60
CA CYS A 130 -27.72 21.28 -4.26
C CYS A 130 -28.13 20.30 -3.14
N ALA A 131 -29.04 19.36 -3.42
CA ALA A 131 -29.45 18.34 -2.45
C ALA A 131 -28.31 17.36 -2.10
N ALA A 132 -27.51 16.96 -3.08
CA ALA A 132 -26.31 16.15 -2.88
C ALA A 132 -25.23 16.93 -2.12
N TRP A 133 -25.03 18.21 -2.44
CA TRP A 133 -24.09 19.05 -1.68
C TRP A 133 -24.50 19.20 -0.21
N ALA A 134 -25.77 19.48 0.06
CA ALA A 134 -26.27 19.60 1.42
C ALA A 134 -26.16 18.26 2.19
N ALA A 135 -26.67 17.17 1.62
CA ALA A 135 -26.72 15.86 2.28
C ALA A 135 -25.36 15.17 2.35
N THR A 136 -24.68 15.06 1.22
CA THR A 136 -23.46 14.26 1.05
C THR A 136 -22.22 15.05 1.42
N TYR A 137 -21.99 16.19 0.79
CA TYR A 137 -20.75 16.93 0.97
C TYR A 137 -20.67 17.58 2.35
N TYR A 138 -21.72 18.28 2.79
CA TYR A 138 -21.70 19.01 4.06
C TYR A 138 -22.15 18.16 5.25
N ALA A 139 -23.36 17.60 5.25
CA ALA A 139 -23.90 16.90 6.42
C ALA A 139 -23.17 15.57 6.69
N ALA A 140 -23.21 14.62 5.74
CA ALA A 140 -22.52 13.34 5.89
C ALA A 140 -20.99 13.51 5.89
N GLY A 141 -20.46 14.41 5.06
CA GLY A 141 -19.01 14.69 4.99
C GLY A 141 -18.45 15.20 6.32
N TYR A 142 -19.15 16.10 7.01
CA TYR A 142 -18.74 16.54 8.35
C TYR A 142 -18.74 15.40 9.37
N ILE A 143 -19.80 14.59 9.39
CA ILE A 143 -19.92 13.46 10.32
C ILE A 143 -18.77 12.47 10.09
N GLN A 144 -18.54 12.06 8.84
CA GLN A 144 -17.46 11.14 8.49
C GLN A 144 -16.08 11.74 8.78
N ALA A 145 -15.88 13.04 8.51
CA ALA A 145 -14.62 13.69 8.81
C ALA A 145 -14.32 13.73 10.31
N LYS A 146 -15.33 14.02 11.13
CA LYS A 146 -15.23 14.03 12.59
C LYS A 146 -14.92 12.63 13.13
N ASP A 147 -15.64 11.60 12.67
CA ASP A 147 -15.51 10.24 13.19
C ASP A 147 -14.20 9.55 12.76
N ASN A 148 -13.63 9.96 11.61
CA ASN A 148 -12.36 9.43 11.10
C ASN A 148 -11.15 10.36 11.38
N GLY A 149 -11.33 11.47 12.11
CA GLY A 149 -10.23 12.39 12.48
C GLY A 149 -9.65 13.18 11.30
N TRP A 150 -10.44 13.45 10.26
CA TRP A 150 -10.03 14.11 9.03
C TRP A 150 -9.97 15.63 9.18
N THR A 151 -8.88 16.13 9.75
CA THR A 151 -8.68 17.56 10.01
C THR A 151 -8.25 18.37 8.78
N LEU A 152 -7.87 17.72 7.69
CA LEU A 152 -7.50 18.37 6.42
C LEU A 152 -8.70 18.60 5.49
N ALA A 153 -9.89 18.08 5.84
CA ALA A 153 -11.15 18.37 5.16
C ALA A 153 -11.40 19.89 5.06
N LYS A 154 -11.10 20.64 6.13
CA LYS A 154 -11.21 22.10 6.19
C LYS A 154 -10.36 22.84 5.17
N TYR A 155 -9.24 22.26 4.76
CA TYR A 155 -8.34 22.85 3.77
C TYR A 155 -8.61 22.37 2.34
N GLY A 156 -9.55 21.44 2.17
CA GLY A 156 -9.96 20.93 0.87
C GLY A 156 -9.17 19.71 0.39
N ASN A 157 -8.56 18.94 1.30
CA ASN A 157 -7.89 17.70 0.93
C ASN A 157 -8.93 16.68 0.41
N THR A 158 -8.78 16.26 -0.84
CA THR A 158 -9.77 15.43 -1.55
C THR A 158 -9.86 13.99 -1.03
N ASP A 159 -8.85 13.48 -0.29
CA ASP A 159 -8.93 12.18 0.40
C ASP A 159 -9.69 12.26 1.74
N GLN A 160 -10.13 13.46 2.13
CA GLN A 160 -10.84 13.75 3.38
C GLN A 160 -12.18 14.46 3.13
N LEU A 161 -12.68 14.41 1.90
CA LEU A 161 -13.96 14.97 1.48
C LEU A 161 -14.78 13.88 0.79
N LEU A 162 -16.10 13.89 0.96
CA LEU A 162 -17.01 12.98 0.24
C LEU A 162 -17.43 13.58 -1.10
N SER A 163 -17.67 12.74 -2.11
CA SER A 163 -18.06 13.19 -3.45
C SER A 163 -19.58 13.39 -3.58
N PRO A 164 -20.09 14.62 -3.79
CA PRO A 164 -21.50 14.84 -4.08
C PRO A 164 -21.90 14.35 -5.48
N ALA A 165 -20.95 14.21 -6.42
CA ALA A 165 -21.24 13.64 -7.74
C ALA A 165 -21.65 12.16 -7.64
N PHE A 166 -21.04 11.40 -6.72
CA PHE A 166 -21.32 9.97 -6.57
C PHE A 166 -22.77 9.70 -6.20
N THR A 167 -23.38 10.55 -5.36
CA THR A 167 -24.78 10.43 -4.93
C THR A 167 -25.74 11.11 -5.90
N TYR A 168 -25.39 12.31 -6.40
CA TYR A 168 -26.22 13.04 -7.35
C TYR A 168 -26.50 12.25 -8.63
N ASN A 169 -25.46 11.71 -9.28
CA ASN A 169 -25.60 10.99 -10.56
C ASN A 169 -26.43 9.70 -10.44
N LYS A 170 -26.62 9.20 -9.21
CA LYS A 170 -27.47 8.05 -8.88
C LYS A 170 -28.88 8.47 -8.45
N ALA A 171 -29.11 9.73 -8.09
CA ALA A 171 -30.37 10.23 -7.54
C ALA A 171 -31.11 11.22 -8.45
N ASN A 172 -30.56 11.53 -9.63
CA ASN A 172 -31.02 12.60 -10.52
C ASN A 172 -31.81 12.12 -11.75
N ASP A 173 -32.18 10.84 -11.81
CA ASP A 173 -32.92 10.30 -12.95
C ASP A 173 -32.19 10.44 -14.30
N GLY A 174 -30.86 10.58 -14.28
CA GLY A 174 -30.00 10.53 -15.48
C GLY A 174 -29.96 11.82 -16.25
N THR A 175 -30.57 12.86 -15.70
CA THR A 175 -30.59 14.18 -16.29
C THR A 175 -30.21 15.20 -15.23
N ASP A 176 -29.68 16.35 -15.66
CA ASP A 176 -29.45 17.49 -14.77
C ASP A 176 -30.76 18.23 -14.46
N SER A 177 -31.72 17.50 -13.86
CA SER A 177 -33.07 17.98 -13.55
C SER A 177 -33.29 18.21 -12.06
N GLY A 178 -32.29 17.93 -11.23
CA GLY A 178 -32.38 18.01 -9.78
C GLY A 178 -32.62 16.67 -9.08
N SER A 179 -32.53 16.65 -7.76
CA SER A 179 -32.73 15.45 -6.93
C SER A 179 -33.32 15.78 -5.57
N SER A 180 -33.89 14.78 -4.90
CA SER A 180 -34.46 14.94 -3.56
C SER A 180 -33.41 14.75 -2.46
N MET A 181 -33.63 15.35 -1.30
CA MET A 181 -32.80 15.12 -0.11
C MET A 181 -32.82 13.64 0.30
N TRP A 182 -33.99 13.02 0.19
CA TRP A 182 -34.20 11.62 0.52
C TRP A 182 -33.41 10.69 -0.40
N GLY A 183 -33.45 10.94 -1.71
CA GLY A 183 -32.79 10.10 -2.69
C GLY A 183 -31.28 10.06 -2.48
N ASN A 184 -30.65 11.23 -2.33
CA ASN A 184 -29.21 11.31 -2.03
C ASN A 184 -28.86 10.60 -0.71
N ALA A 185 -29.65 10.78 0.34
CA ALA A 185 -29.47 10.07 1.60
C ALA A 185 -29.64 8.55 1.46
N LYS A 186 -30.58 8.11 0.61
CA LYS A 186 -30.88 6.70 0.38
C LYS A 186 -29.78 6.00 -0.44
N VAL A 187 -29.14 6.68 -1.39
CA VAL A 187 -27.91 6.20 -2.05
C VAL A 187 -26.84 5.95 -0.99
N MET A 188 -26.55 6.93 -0.13
CA MET A 188 -25.54 6.79 0.92
C MET A 188 -25.88 5.67 1.90
N GLN A 189 -27.16 5.44 2.20
CA GLN A 189 -27.58 4.39 3.13
C GLN A 189 -27.40 2.98 2.55
N THR A 190 -27.72 2.82 1.26
CA THR A 190 -27.79 1.51 0.59
C THR A 190 -26.49 1.11 -0.11
N VAL A 191 -25.78 2.07 -0.69
CA VAL A 191 -24.52 1.87 -1.42
C VAL A 191 -23.32 2.40 -0.62
N GLY A 192 -23.48 3.56 0.01
CA GLY A 192 -22.38 4.35 0.56
C GLY A 192 -22.00 5.51 -0.37
N VAL A 193 -20.87 6.17 -0.09
CA VAL A 193 -20.35 7.26 -0.92
C VAL A 193 -18.83 7.28 -0.90
N CYS A 194 -18.18 7.44 -2.05
CA CYS A 194 -16.72 7.50 -2.11
C CYS A 194 -16.17 8.87 -1.73
N ARG A 195 -14.88 8.90 -1.39
CA ARG A 195 -14.12 10.15 -1.26
C ARG A 195 -14.01 10.88 -2.60
N TRP A 196 -13.84 12.19 -2.52
CA TRP A 196 -13.70 13.09 -3.67
C TRP A 196 -12.51 12.70 -4.55
N SER A 197 -11.41 12.24 -3.95
CA SER A 197 -10.24 11.76 -4.70
C SER A 197 -10.51 10.53 -5.58
N LYS A 198 -11.60 9.79 -5.31
CA LYS A 198 -11.98 8.60 -6.09
C LYS A 198 -13.00 8.90 -7.18
N MET A 199 -13.79 9.96 -7.00
CA MET A 199 -14.69 10.50 -8.02
C MET A 199 -14.81 12.01 -7.81
N SER A 200 -14.07 12.78 -8.59
CA SER A 200 -14.11 14.24 -8.54
C SER A 200 -15.45 14.78 -8.99
N TYR A 201 -15.84 15.94 -8.46
CA TYR A 201 -17.01 16.65 -8.92
C TYR A 201 -16.71 17.44 -10.20
N ASP A 202 -17.56 17.28 -11.21
CA ASP A 202 -17.59 18.04 -12.46
C ASP A 202 -19.05 18.45 -12.69
N ASP A 203 -19.33 19.75 -12.72
CA ASP A 203 -20.70 20.27 -12.86
C ASP A 203 -21.27 20.08 -14.26
N THR A 204 -20.49 19.57 -15.21
CA THR A 204 -20.94 19.16 -16.54
C THR A 204 -21.26 17.66 -16.63
N ASP A 205 -20.90 16.86 -15.63
CA ASP A 205 -21.15 15.42 -15.57
C ASP A 205 -22.22 15.08 -14.53
N CYS A 206 -23.39 14.66 -15.02
CA CYS A 206 -24.51 14.23 -14.19
C CYS A 206 -24.86 12.74 -14.38
N VAL A 207 -24.02 11.96 -15.10
CA VAL A 207 -24.38 10.59 -15.51
C VAL A 207 -23.35 9.53 -15.13
N SER A 208 -22.08 9.89 -14.88
CA SER A 208 -21.06 8.90 -14.52
C SER A 208 -21.30 8.24 -13.17
N TRP A 209 -20.95 6.95 -13.05
CA TRP A 209 -21.17 6.15 -11.84
C TRP A 209 -19.93 5.93 -10.96
N GLY A 210 -18.74 6.32 -11.45
CA GLY A 210 -17.45 6.01 -10.85
C GLY A 210 -16.84 4.70 -11.37
N ASN A 211 -15.53 4.53 -11.17
CA ASN A 211 -14.79 3.31 -11.51
C ASN A 211 -14.74 2.32 -10.32
N GLU A 212 -14.07 1.17 -10.47
CA GLU A 212 -13.93 0.16 -9.41
C GLU A 212 -13.36 0.74 -8.10
N VAL A 213 -12.39 1.66 -8.19
CA VAL A 213 -11.80 2.30 -7.00
C VAL A 213 -12.85 3.12 -6.23
N ALA A 214 -13.70 3.87 -6.93
CA ALA A 214 -14.81 4.60 -6.29
C ALA A 214 -15.83 3.65 -5.66
N TRP A 215 -16.19 2.58 -6.35
CA TRP A 215 -17.14 1.59 -5.86
C TRP A 215 -16.63 0.82 -4.63
N ARG A 216 -15.34 0.48 -4.58
CA ARG A 216 -14.73 -0.17 -3.41
C ARG A 216 -14.49 0.79 -2.24
N ASP A 217 -14.38 2.10 -2.49
CA ASP A 217 -14.24 3.09 -1.41
C ASP A 217 -15.59 3.42 -0.73
N ALA A 218 -16.67 3.47 -1.51
CA ALA A 218 -17.99 3.88 -1.04
C ALA A 218 -18.55 3.08 0.16
N PRO A 219 -18.42 1.75 0.23
CA PRO A 219 -18.87 0.93 1.35
C PRO A 219 -18.40 1.39 2.72
N MET A 220 -17.27 2.09 2.83
CA MET A 220 -16.75 2.55 4.13
C MET A 220 -17.56 3.70 4.75
N TYR A 221 -18.32 4.43 3.94
CA TYR A 221 -18.94 5.71 4.31
C TYR A 221 -20.45 5.68 4.10
N ARG A 222 -21.11 4.67 4.68
CA ARG A 222 -22.57 4.55 4.68
C ARG A 222 -23.19 5.42 5.76
N VAL A 223 -24.36 5.96 5.49
CA VAL A 223 -25.21 6.57 6.54
C VAL A 223 -26.19 5.55 7.11
N GLY A 224 -26.52 5.69 8.40
CA GLY A 224 -27.47 4.88 9.13
C GLY A 224 -28.92 5.35 8.90
N ASN A 225 -29.61 5.71 9.99
CA ASN A 225 -31.00 6.18 9.91
C ASN A 225 -31.10 7.57 9.27
N ILE A 226 -32.22 7.80 8.56
CA ILE A 226 -32.60 9.12 8.02
C ILE A 226 -33.69 9.70 8.92
N TYR A 227 -33.41 10.84 9.56
CA TYR A 227 -34.32 11.50 10.50
C TYR A 227 -34.98 12.71 9.86
N TYR A 228 -36.31 12.77 9.95
CA TYR A 228 -37.12 13.92 9.53
C TYR A 228 -37.63 14.69 10.74
N LEU A 229 -37.52 16.01 10.67
CA LEU A 229 -38.23 16.90 11.61
C LEU A 229 -39.67 17.11 11.13
N TYR A 230 -40.59 17.18 12.09
CA TYR A 230 -42.03 17.26 11.82
C TYR A 230 -42.46 18.66 11.37
N THR A 231 -43.36 18.74 10.38
CA THR A 231 -43.95 19.98 9.85
C THR A 231 -45.42 20.11 10.28
N PRO A 232 -45.94 21.32 10.59
CA PRO A 232 -45.27 22.62 10.53
C PRO A 232 -44.20 22.78 11.63
N TYR A 233 -43.17 23.57 11.33
CA TYR A 233 -42.05 23.79 12.25
C TYR A 233 -42.44 24.79 13.36
N ASP A 234 -42.03 24.49 14.58
CA ASP A 234 -42.32 25.27 15.79
C ASP A 234 -41.07 25.44 16.68
N ASP A 235 -41.21 26.06 17.84
CA ASP A 235 -40.08 26.26 18.76
C ASP A 235 -39.46 24.94 19.26
N SER A 236 -40.23 23.85 19.30
CA SER A 236 -39.69 22.53 19.65
C SER A 236 -38.77 21.99 18.56
N THR A 237 -39.09 22.29 17.29
CA THR A 237 -38.22 22.03 16.14
C THR A 237 -36.93 22.83 16.23
N ILE A 238 -37.01 24.12 16.56
CA ILE A 238 -35.83 24.98 16.72
C ILE A 238 -34.90 24.41 17.79
N ASN A 239 -35.44 24.02 18.95
CA ASN A 239 -34.65 23.39 20.02
C ASN A 239 -34.02 22.06 19.58
N THR A 240 -34.71 21.29 18.75
CA THR A 240 -34.19 20.03 18.19
C THR A 240 -32.98 20.27 17.30
N ILE A 241 -33.04 21.26 16.40
CA ILE A 241 -31.92 21.62 15.53
C ILE A 241 -30.74 22.12 16.36
N LYS A 242 -30.97 23.00 17.34
CA LYS A 242 -29.91 23.47 18.25
C LYS A 242 -29.21 22.31 18.96
N ALA A 243 -29.99 21.35 19.45
CA ALA A 243 -29.45 20.20 20.15
C ALA A 243 -28.65 19.28 19.20
N ALA A 244 -29.07 19.11 17.95
CA ALA A 244 -28.31 18.40 16.93
C ALA A 244 -26.96 19.08 16.67
N ILE A 245 -26.96 20.40 16.47
CA ILE A 245 -25.74 21.19 16.25
C ILE A 245 -24.78 21.08 17.44
N LEU A 246 -25.25 21.19 18.68
CA LEU A 246 -24.39 21.02 19.87
C LEU A 246 -23.75 19.63 19.97
N ASN A 247 -24.33 18.62 19.35
CA ASN A 247 -23.78 17.27 19.28
C ASN A 247 -22.93 17.04 18.03
N GLY A 248 -22.71 18.07 17.21
CA GLY A 248 -21.99 17.96 15.95
C GLY A 248 -22.77 17.17 14.91
N ILE A 249 -24.06 17.42 14.78
CA ILE A 249 -24.93 16.84 13.75
C ILE A 249 -25.52 17.99 12.94
N PRO A 250 -25.02 18.26 11.71
CA PRO A 250 -25.61 19.23 10.81
C PRO A 250 -27.02 18.83 10.38
N VAL A 251 -27.86 19.81 10.04
CA VAL A 251 -29.25 19.58 9.60
C VAL A 251 -29.44 20.15 8.20
N THR A 252 -29.78 19.31 7.23
CA THR A 252 -30.10 19.76 5.87
C THR A 252 -31.54 20.25 5.79
N PHE A 253 -31.85 21.16 4.88
CA PHE A 253 -33.21 21.63 4.61
C PHE A 253 -33.28 22.28 3.22
N ALA A 254 -34.46 22.68 2.76
CA ALA A 254 -34.62 23.42 1.52
C ALA A 254 -35.51 24.66 1.69
N LEU A 255 -35.24 25.69 0.89
CA LEU A 255 -36.07 26.88 0.73
C LEU A 255 -35.96 27.45 -0.70
N ASP A 256 -36.59 28.58 -0.98
CA ASP A 256 -36.46 29.27 -2.27
C ASP A 256 -35.18 30.12 -2.32
N ALA A 257 -34.31 29.83 -3.28
CA ALA A 257 -33.07 30.58 -3.54
C ALA A 257 -33.29 32.06 -3.87
N TYR A 258 -34.43 32.46 -4.41
CA TYR A 258 -34.72 33.88 -4.66
C TYR A 258 -34.85 34.68 -3.36
N SER A 259 -35.18 34.02 -2.24
CA SER A 259 -35.27 34.67 -0.93
C SER A 259 -33.95 35.29 -0.49
N TYR A 260 -32.82 34.80 -1.02
CA TYR A 260 -31.48 35.21 -0.59
C TYR A 260 -30.48 35.34 -1.74
N TYR A 261 -30.98 35.45 -2.98
CA TYR A 261 -30.11 35.57 -4.16
C TYR A 261 -29.26 36.84 -4.11
N ASN A 262 -29.82 37.94 -3.59
CA ASN A 262 -29.11 39.19 -3.35
C ASN A 262 -29.13 39.51 -1.86
N PHE A 263 -27.99 39.33 -1.20
CA PHE A 263 -27.75 39.86 0.14
C PHE A 263 -27.07 41.23 0.06
N GLY A 264 -27.48 42.15 0.92
CA GLY A 264 -26.67 43.25 1.42
C GLY A 264 -25.55 42.78 2.37
N SER A 265 -24.66 43.69 2.77
CA SER A 265 -23.62 43.41 3.75
C SER A 265 -24.23 43.23 5.15
N ASP A 266 -23.85 42.15 5.86
CA ASP A 266 -24.36 41.76 7.19
C ASP A 266 -25.83 41.26 7.25
N ASP A 267 -26.44 40.89 6.10
CA ASP A 267 -27.85 40.47 6.07
C ASP A 267 -28.14 39.16 6.81
N VAL A 268 -29.19 39.20 7.63
CA VAL A 268 -29.84 38.05 8.27
C VAL A 268 -31.19 37.84 7.59
N LEU A 269 -31.44 36.67 7.03
CA LEU A 269 -32.66 36.36 6.30
C LEU A 269 -33.85 36.17 7.26
N GLY A 270 -34.71 37.18 7.35
CA GLY A 270 -35.95 37.17 8.12
C GLY A 270 -37.18 36.63 7.37
N SER A 271 -38.30 36.48 8.08
CA SER A 271 -39.49 35.81 7.52
C SER A 271 -40.16 36.57 6.37
N SER A 272 -40.05 37.90 6.34
CA SER A 272 -40.64 38.74 5.28
C SER A 272 -39.95 38.62 3.93
N ALA A 273 -38.71 38.12 3.90
CA ALA A 273 -37.93 37.93 2.68
C ALA A 273 -38.11 36.53 2.08
N LEU A 274 -38.83 35.62 2.75
CA LEU A 274 -39.01 34.26 2.27
C LEU A 274 -40.06 34.16 1.16
N GLU A 275 -39.59 33.72 0.00
CA GLU A 275 -40.43 33.31 -1.12
C GLU A 275 -40.96 31.88 -0.92
N SER A 276 -42.09 31.56 -1.56
CA SER A 276 -42.80 30.29 -1.32
C SER A 276 -42.37 29.13 -2.25
N TYR A 277 -41.52 29.35 -3.25
CA TYR A 277 -41.18 28.34 -4.26
C TYR A 277 -39.86 27.62 -3.94
N ILE A 278 -39.94 26.58 -3.10
CA ILE A 278 -38.78 25.82 -2.64
C ILE A 278 -38.05 25.14 -3.82
N ASN A 279 -36.80 25.53 -4.06
CA ASN A 279 -35.98 25.08 -5.21
C ASN A 279 -34.50 24.83 -4.88
N HIS A 280 -34.04 25.12 -3.65
CA HIS A 280 -32.63 24.98 -3.28
C HIS A 280 -32.42 24.39 -1.90
N ALA A 281 -31.51 23.41 -1.83
CA ALA A 281 -31.15 22.72 -0.61
C ALA A 281 -29.91 23.34 0.05
N ASN A 282 -29.93 23.44 1.38
CA ASN A 282 -28.91 24.05 2.21
C ASN A 282 -28.63 23.18 3.45
N CYS A 283 -27.59 23.53 4.21
CA CYS A 283 -27.24 22.82 5.45
C CYS A 283 -27.03 23.79 6.62
N ILE A 284 -27.74 23.57 7.73
CA ILE A 284 -27.58 24.27 9.00
C ILE A 284 -26.37 23.69 9.72
N VAL A 285 -25.46 24.58 10.12
CA VAL A 285 -24.16 24.24 10.72
C VAL A 285 -23.89 25.01 12.01
N GLY A 286 -24.81 25.87 12.42
CA GLY A 286 -24.67 26.68 13.61
C GLY A 286 -25.97 27.35 14.01
N PHE A 287 -25.96 28.00 15.18
CA PHE A 287 -27.03 28.88 15.62
C PHE A 287 -26.49 29.96 16.54
N ASP A 288 -27.21 31.07 16.66
CA ASP A 288 -26.90 32.17 17.57
C ASP A 288 -28.18 32.91 17.94
N ASP A 289 -28.54 32.86 19.21
CA ASP A 289 -29.74 33.47 19.80
C ASP A 289 -29.64 35.00 19.89
N SER A 290 -28.47 35.58 19.65
CA SER A 290 -28.25 37.02 19.65
C SER A 290 -28.34 37.67 18.28
N LYS A 291 -28.43 36.88 17.20
CA LYS A 291 -28.58 37.41 15.83
C LYS A 291 -29.92 38.08 15.67
N VAL A 292 -29.94 39.24 15.03
CA VAL A 292 -31.17 40.02 14.81
C VAL A 292 -31.26 40.37 13.34
N ASP A 293 -32.41 40.12 12.74
CA ASP A 293 -32.72 40.72 11.44
C ASP A 293 -33.07 42.20 11.64
N ALA A 294 -32.29 43.08 11.01
CA ALA A 294 -32.44 44.52 11.11
C ALA A 294 -33.75 45.04 10.50
N GLU A 295 -34.35 44.29 9.56
CA GLU A 295 -35.58 44.70 8.87
C GLU A 295 -36.83 44.34 9.67
N THR A 296 -36.93 43.09 10.11
CA THR A 296 -38.11 42.59 10.84
C THR A 296 -38.01 42.71 12.36
N GLY A 297 -36.79 42.81 12.91
CA GLY A 297 -36.54 42.74 14.36
C GLY A 297 -36.62 41.33 14.95
N GLU A 298 -36.70 40.29 14.12
CA GLU A 298 -36.68 38.89 14.53
C GLU A 298 -35.35 38.54 15.22
N VAL A 299 -35.42 37.77 16.31
CA VAL A 299 -34.26 37.46 17.16
C VAL A 299 -33.96 35.96 17.18
N GLY A 300 -32.69 35.64 16.98
CA GLY A 300 -32.13 34.31 16.93
C GLY A 300 -32.17 33.73 15.51
N ALA A 301 -31.05 33.15 15.09
CA ALA A 301 -30.90 32.62 13.74
C ALA A 301 -30.03 31.35 13.67
N PHE A 302 -30.26 30.55 12.64
CA PHE A 302 -29.39 29.46 12.22
C PHE A 302 -28.30 29.96 11.29
N LYS A 303 -27.07 29.49 11.47
CA LYS A 303 -25.99 29.64 10.50
C LYS A 303 -26.13 28.55 9.44
N VAL A 304 -26.18 28.95 8.19
CA VAL A 304 -26.42 28.06 7.05
C VAL A 304 -25.25 28.13 6.09
N VAL A 305 -24.76 26.98 5.64
CA VAL A 305 -23.82 26.87 4.52
C VAL A 305 -24.59 26.63 3.23
N ASN A 306 -24.20 27.36 2.18
CA ASN A 306 -24.69 27.18 0.82
C ASN A 306 -23.64 26.46 -0.05
N SER A 307 -24.07 25.94 -1.19
CA SER A 307 -23.29 25.24 -2.21
C SER A 307 -22.94 26.12 -3.41
N TRP A 308 -22.86 27.45 -3.24
CA TRP A 308 -22.48 28.39 -4.32
C TRP A 308 -21.02 28.88 -4.24
N GLY A 309 -20.25 28.36 -3.28
CA GLY A 309 -18.81 28.62 -3.18
C GLY A 309 -18.44 29.58 -2.06
N SER A 310 -17.14 29.59 -1.76
CA SER A 310 -16.56 30.34 -0.63
C SER A 310 -16.59 31.85 -0.80
N THR A 311 -16.81 32.37 -2.01
CA THR A 311 -16.88 33.82 -2.27
C THR A 311 -18.30 34.37 -2.24
N TRP A 312 -19.30 33.52 -2.04
CA TRP A 312 -20.71 33.89 -2.03
C TRP A 312 -21.20 34.24 -0.62
N GLY A 313 -22.33 34.96 -0.51
CA GLY A 313 -23.00 35.31 0.75
C GLY A 313 -22.69 36.72 1.25
N PRO A 314 -23.36 37.19 2.33
CA PRO A 314 -23.23 38.55 2.86
C PRO A 314 -21.77 38.94 3.18
N ASP A 315 -21.00 37.98 3.68
CA ASP A 315 -19.61 38.15 4.12
C ASP A 315 -18.59 37.60 3.10
N GLY A 316 -19.05 37.06 1.96
CA GLY A 316 -18.19 36.39 0.98
C GLY A 316 -17.44 35.20 1.57
N ASN A 317 -18.12 34.36 2.35
CA ASN A 317 -17.56 33.18 3.02
C ASN A 317 -18.37 31.88 2.80
N GLY A 318 -19.45 31.95 2.01
CA GLY A 318 -20.36 30.84 1.68
C GLY A 318 -21.46 30.57 2.71
N PHE A 319 -21.59 31.42 3.74
CA PHE A 319 -22.59 31.28 4.78
C PHE A 319 -23.57 32.44 4.80
N TYR A 320 -24.74 32.21 5.39
CA TYR A 320 -25.70 33.24 5.75
C TYR A 320 -26.44 32.86 7.04
N TRP A 321 -27.25 33.78 7.57
CA TRP A 321 -28.06 33.54 8.75
C TRP A 321 -29.54 33.52 8.38
N LEU A 322 -30.31 32.55 8.89
CA LEU A 322 -31.76 32.42 8.69
C LEU A 322 -32.44 32.48 10.06
N THR A 323 -33.34 33.45 10.28
CA THR A 323 -33.99 33.61 11.59
C THR A 323 -34.84 32.40 11.95
N TYR A 324 -35.05 32.17 13.25
CA TYR A 324 -35.93 31.10 13.71
C TYR A 324 -37.38 31.31 13.26
N ASP A 325 -37.83 32.56 13.19
CA ASP A 325 -39.19 32.89 12.74
C ASP A 325 -39.35 32.66 11.22
N ALA A 326 -38.33 32.99 10.42
CA ALA A 326 -38.28 32.62 9.01
C ALA A 326 -38.36 31.09 8.83
N PHE A 327 -37.61 30.31 9.61
CA PHE A 327 -37.67 28.85 9.57
C PHE A 327 -39.06 28.29 9.94
N LYS A 328 -39.80 28.96 10.83
CA LYS A 328 -41.17 28.56 11.23
C LYS A 328 -42.27 29.03 10.26
N SER A 329 -41.96 29.89 9.30
CA SER A 329 -42.94 30.55 8.43
C SER A 329 -43.74 29.62 7.51
N GLY A 330 -43.27 28.40 7.28
CA GLY A 330 -43.84 27.43 6.33
C GLY A 330 -43.23 27.46 4.93
N ASN A 331 -42.31 28.39 4.65
CA ASN A 331 -41.59 28.47 3.36
C ASN A 331 -40.26 27.70 3.34
N VAL A 332 -40.09 26.74 4.25
CA VAL A 332 -38.93 25.83 4.31
C VAL A 332 -39.42 24.39 4.47
N CYS A 333 -38.65 23.42 4.00
CA CYS A 333 -39.04 22.01 4.11
C CYS A 333 -37.85 21.06 4.18
N CYS A 334 -38.15 19.75 4.32
CA CYS A 334 -37.16 18.67 4.28
C CYS A 334 -36.01 18.82 5.29
N ALA A 335 -36.31 19.32 6.48
CA ALA A 335 -35.34 19.37 7.57
C ALA A 335 -34.95 17.95 8.01
N THR A 336 -33.72 17.53 7.72
CA THR A 336 -33.23 16.16 7.96
C THR A 336 -31.81 16.08 8.50
N TYR A 337 -31.49 15.00 9.22
CA TYR A 337 -30.13 14.64 9.59
C TYR A 337 -29.92 13.12 9.56
N PHE A 338 -28.65 12.69 9.62
CA PHE A 338 -28.25 11.30 9.42
C PHE A 338 -27.36 10.79 10.55
N ASP A 339 -27.29 9.47 10.68
CA ASP A 339 -26.29 8.77 11.49
C ASP A 339 -25.13 8.26 10.63
N ASP A 340 -23.94 8.07 11.21
CA ASP A 340 -22.93 7.19 10.61
C ASP A 340 -23.34 5.73 10.85
N TYR A 341 -23.38 4.92 9.79
CA TYR A 341 -23.73 3.51 9.89
C TYR A 341 -22.72 2.73 10.74
N TYR A 342 -21.44 3.08 10.64
CA TYR A 342 -20.32 2.39 11.29
C TYR A 342 -19.90 3.00 12.63
N THR A 343 -20.82 3.74 13.26
CA THR A 343 -20.61 4.32 14.59
C THR A 343 -20.09 3.24 15.55
N GLY A 344 -18.88 3.44 16.10
CA GLY A 344 -18.22 2.47 16.99
C GLY A 344 -17.12 1.61 16.34
N GLY A 345 -16.77 1.87 15.07
CA GLY A 345 -15.56 1.35 14.43
C GLY A 345 -15.69 -0.01 13.74
N GLN A 346 -16.89 -0.57 13.65
CA GLN A 346 -17.13 -1.72 12.77
C GLN A 346 -17.05 -1.25 11.32
N LYS A 347 -16.44 -2.01 10.41
CA LYS A 347 -16.31 -1.70 8.97
C LYS A 347 -16.94 -2.85 8.17
N PRO A 348 -17.12 -2.72 6.83
CA PRO A 348 -17.66 -3.82 6.03
C PRO A 348 -16.92 -5.14 6.29
N LYS A 349 -17.66 -6.25 6.32
CA LYS A 349 -17.12 -7.61 6.46
C LYS A 349 -17.38 -8.46 5.23
N LEU A 350 -18.50 -8.25 4.55
CA LEU A 350 -18.85 -8.97 3.34
C LEU A 350 -19.12 -7.98 2.22
N LEU A 351 -18.45 -8.16 1.09
CA LEU A 351 -18.65 -7.37 -0.11
C LEU A 351 -19.10 -8.28 -1.25
N ALA A 352 -20.28 -8.00 -1.79
CA ALA A 352 -20.73 -8.61 -3.03
C ALA A 352 -20.17 -7.82 -4.20
N ILE A 353 -19.51 -8.48 -5.15
CA ILE A 353 -18.92 -7.86 -6.34
C ILE A 353 -19.48 -8.51 -7.61
N TRP A 354 -19.68 -7.73 -8.66
CA TRP A 354 -20.10 -8.26 -9.96
C TRP A 354 -19.63 -7.40 -11.12
N ASN A 355 -19.44 -8.04 -12.26
CA ASN A 355 -19.11 -7.37 -13.52
C ASN A 355 -20.15 -7.64 -14.59
N PHE A 356 -20.34 -6.67 -15.49
CA PHE A 356 -21.04 -6.85 -16.75
C PHE A 356 -20.07 -6.87 -17.93
N SER A 357 -20.23 -7.83 -18.84
CA SER A 357 -19.59 -7.77 -20.16
C SER A 357 -20.38 -6.91 -21.15
N SER A 358 -21.69 -6.76 -20.88
CA SER A 358 -22.59 -5.81 -21.52
C SER A 358 -23.51 -5.27 -20.41
N PRO A 359 -23.30 -4.06 -19.90
CA PRO A 359 -24.14 -3.52 -18.81
C PRO A 359 -25.58 -3.27 -19.30
N PRO A 360 -26.60 -3.63 -18.50
CA PRO A 360 -27.96 -3.20 -18.78
C PRO A 360 -28.11 -1.71 -18.49
N ASP A 361 -29.22 -1.14 -18.94
CA ASP A 361 -29.61 0.21 -18.56
C ASP A 361 -29.81 0.32 -17.03
N ARG A 362 -29.53 1.50 -16.47
CA ARG A 362 -29.59 1.76 -15.03
C ARG A 362 -30.98 1.67 -14.40
N ASP A 363 -32.02 1.48 -15.22
CA ASP A 363 -33.36 1.09 -14.78
C ASP A 363 -33.47 -0.37 -14.32
N ALA A 364 -32.52 -1.25 -14.68
CA ALA A 364 -32.59 -2.66 -14.32
C ALA A 364 -32.48 -2.85 -12.80
N GLY A 365 -33.49 -3.44 -12.17
CA GLY A 365 -33.48 -3.67 -10.72
C GLY A 365 -32.32 -4.56 -10.28
N ILE A 366 -31.67 -4.25 -9.16
CA ILE A 366 -30.61 -5.08 -8.56
C ILE A 366 -31.07 -5.59 -7.20
N GLU A 367 -30.89 -6.88 -6.95
CA GLU A 367 -31.11 -7.49 -5.64
C GLU A 367 -29.99 -8.47 -5.33
N LEU A 368 -29.39 -8.31 -4.15
CA LEU A 368 -28.47 -9.26 -3.55
C LEU A 368 -29.18 -9.99 -2.42
N GLY A 369 -28.91 -11.27 -2.21
CA GLY A 369 -29.48 -11.99 -1.08
C GLY A 369 -28.65 -13.18 -0.63
N ILE A 370 -28.97 -13.68 0.56
CA ILE A 370 -28.43 -14.91 1.11
C ILE A 370 -29.53 -15.96 1.24
N GLY A 371 -29.24 -17.21 0.86
CA GLY A 371 -30.20 -18.27 0.61
C GLY A 371 -30.58 -18.39 -0.87
N SER A 372 -31.62 -19.17 -1.16
CA SER A 372 -32.08 -19.40 -2.55
C SER A 372 -32.80 -18.16 -3.11
N PRO A 373 -32.60 -17.77 -4.38
CA PRO A 373 -33.37 -16.71 -5.03
C PRO A 373 -34.90 -16.92 -4.95
N SER A 374 -35.37 -18.16 -4.91
CA SER A 374 -36.80 -18.48 -4.84
C SER A 374 -37.37 -18.41 -3.42
N SER A 375 -36.51 -18.33 -2.41
CA SER A 375 -36.87 -18.31 -0.98
C SER A 375 -35.70 -17.71 -0.19
N PRO A 376 -35.43 -16.41 -0.35
CA PRO A 376 -34.30 -15.76 0.31
C PRO A 376 -34.47 -15.78 1.83
N LEU A 377 -33.36 -15.91 2.56
CA LEU A 377 -33.35 -15.71 4.01
C LEU A 377 -33.31 -14.22 4.33
N ASP A 378 -32.47 -13.48 3.59
CA ASP A 378 -32.41 -12.02 3.65
C ASP A 378 -32.01 -11.45 2.29
N THR A 379 -32.37 -10.19 2.05
CA THR A 379 -32.16 -9.49 0.79
C THR A 379 -31.71 -8.05 1.01
N ARG A 380 -30.97 -7.52 0.05
CA ARG A 380 -30.47 -6.16 0.04
C ARG A 380 -30.54 -5.62 -1.38
N GLN A 381 -31.16 -4.46 -1.52
CA GLN A 381 -31.28 -3.78 -2.80
C GLN A 381 -30.61 -2.40 -2.68
N PRO A 382 -29.76 -2.02 -3.65
CA PRO A 382 -29.30 -0.65 -3.74
C PRO A 382 -30.46 0.26 -4.15
N TRP A 383 -30.33 1.55 -3.85
CA TRP A 383 -31.28 2.56 -4.29
C TRP A 383 -30.61 3.57 -5.21
N TRP A 384 -31.30 3.88 -6.30
CA TRP A 384 -31.03 4.98 -7.23
C TRP A 384 -32.32 5.30 -8.00
N ASP A 385 -32.37 6.48 -8.60
CA ASP A 385 -33.47 6.92 -9.47
C ASP A 385 -33.14 6.55 -10.93
N GLY A 386 -33.86 5.55 -11.44
CA GLY A 386 -33.50 4.83 -12.67
C GLY A 386 -34.10 5.38 -13.96
N TYR A 387 -35.29 6.00 -13.92
CA TYR A 387 -36.17 6.21 -15.07
C TYR A 387 -35.70 7.34 -16.02
N SER A 388 -34.65 7.11 -16.80
CA SER A 388 -34.24 8.06 -17.84
C SER A 388 -34.92 7.76 -19.18
N ALA A 389 -35.44 8.80 -19.85
CA ALA A 389 -35.91 8.70 -21.24
C ALA A 389 -34.76 8.41 -22.22
N GLU A 390 -33.52 8.66 -21.80
CA GLU A 390 -32.27 8.39 -22.51
C GLU A 390 -31.56 7.17 -21.90
N MET A 391 -30.85 6.40 -22.73
CA MET A 391 -30.18 5.19 -22.28
C MET A 391 -28.87 5.53 -21.54
N HIS A 392 -28.77 5.10 -20.28
CA HIS A 392 -27.58 5.28 -19.45
C HIS A 392 -27.23 3.95 -18.77
N PRO A 393 -26.26 3.18 -19.29
CA PRO A 393 -25.92 1.87 -18.75
C PRO A 393 -25.24 1.97 -17.38
N TYR A 394 -25.36 0.90 -16.58
CA TYR A 394 -24.52 0.70 -15.41
C TYR A 394 -23.02 0.67 -15.78
N PRO A 395 -22.11 0.95 -14.81
CA PRO A 395 -20.69 0.72 -15.03
C PRO A 395 -20.39 -0.79 -15.14
N ASN A 396 -19.27 -1.14 -15.77
CA ASN A 396 -18.86 -2.54 -15.94
C ASN A 396 -18.61 -3.25 -14.61
N PHE A 397 -18.07 -2.56 -13.59
CA PHE A 397 -17.82 -3.10 -12.26
C PHE A 397 -18.76 -2.43 -11.26
N MET A 398 -19.33 -3.22 -10.35
CA MET A 398 -20.09 -2.73 -9.20
C MET A 398 -19.83 -3.60 -7.97
N CYS A 399 -19.99 -3.02 -6.79
CA CYS A 399 -19.99 -3.78 -5.55
C CYS A 399 -20.92 -3.18 -4.51
N MET A 400 -21.33 -3.98 -3.53
CA MET A 400 -22.17 -3.54 -2.43
C MET A 400 -21.78 -4.23 -1.13
N ASP A 401 -21.74 -3.44 -0.05
CA ASP A 401 -21.64 -4.00 1.30
C ASP A 401 -22.88 -4.84 1.60
N VAL A 402 -22.66 -6.10 1.96
CA VAL A 402 -23.68 -7.07 2.37
C VAL A 402 -23.36 -7.65 3.75
N THR A 403 -22.69 -6.86 4.59
CA THR A 403 -22.32 -7.24 5.96
C THR A 403 -23.51 -7.69 6.81
N GLU A 404 -24.72 -7.21 6.50
CA GLU A 404 -25.94 -7.69 7.16
C GLU A 404 -26.16 -9.20 7.00
N PHE A 405 -25.58 -9.84 5.97
CA PHE A 405 -25.67 -11.29 5.75
C PHE A 405 -24.64 -12.10 6.57
N TYR A 406 -23.73 -11.44 7.31
CA TYR A 406 -22.63 -12.11 8.00
C TYR A 406 -23.09 -13.13 9.04
N ASP A 407 -24.15 -12.84 9.79
CA ASP A 407 -24.64 -13.74 10.83
C ASP A 407 -25.19 -15.03 10.21
N GLU A 408 -25.95 -14.94 9.12
CA GLU A 408 -26.46 -16.12 8.42
C GLU A 408 -25.35 -16.89 7.71
N TRP A 409 -24.36 -16.18 7.17
CA TRP A 409 -23.19 -16.78 6.56
C TRP A 409 -22.34 -17.58 7.57
N SER A 410 -22.03 -16.95 8.70
CA SER A 410 -21.21 -17.56 9.76
C SER A 410 -21.93 -18.68 10.52
N ASN A 411 -23.26 -18.70 10.51
CA ASN A 411 -24.08 -19.82 11.02
C ASN A 411 -24.21 -20.99 10.03
N GLY A 412 -23.58 -20.91 8.85
CA GLY A 412 -23.45 -22.03 7.91
C GLY A 412 -24.27 -21.91 6.63
N THR A 413 -25.00 -20.80 6.40
CA THR A 413 -25.60 -20.54 5.09
C THR A 413 -24.52 -20.11 4.11
N SER A 414 -24.35 -20.82 3.01
CA SER A 414 -23.27 -20.54 2.05
C SER A 414 -23.74 -19.91 0.74
N ASN A 415 -25.02 -20.06 0.38
CA ASN A 415 -25.51 -19.59 -0.91
C ASN A 415 -25.83 -18.09 -0.87
N PHE A 416 -25.22 -17.33 -1.77
CA PHE A 416 -25.58 -15.94 -2.06
C PHE A 416 -26.10 -15.86 -3.50
N TYR A 417 -26.90 -14.85 -3.80
CA TYR A 417 -27.32 -14.57 -5.16
C TYR A 417 -27.28 -13.09 -5.49
N LEU A 418 -27.11 -12.82 -6.77
CA LEU A 418 -27.35 -11.55 -7.42
C LEU A 418 -28.46 -11.77 -8.44
N TYR A 419 -29.52 -10.98 -8.36
CA TYR A 419 -30.53 -10.83 -9.39
C TYR A 419 -30.39 -9.46 -10.03
N VAL A 420 -30.38 -9.44 -11.36
CA VAL A 420 -30.51 -8.22 -12.16
C VAL A 420 -31.77 -8.35 -12.99
N GLY A 421 -32.69 -7.40 -12.86
CA GLY A 421 -34.01 -7.42 -13.47
C GLY A 421 -34.07 -6.87 -14.89
N ASP A 422 -35.30 -6.62 -15.35
CA ASP A 422 -35.57 -6.10 -16.70
C ASP A 422 -35.08 -4.65 -16.82
N ALA A 423 -34.44 -4.34 -17.95
CA ALA A 423 -34.14 -2.97 -18.35
C ALA A 423 -35.21 -2.43 -19.30
N VAL A 424 -35.46 -1.11 -19.29
CA VAL A 424 -36.43 -0.49 -20.21
C VAL A 424 -35.92 -0.47 -21.66
N SER A 425 -34.61 -0.28 -21.85
CA SER A 425 -34.01 0.02 -23.16
C SER A 425 -33.04 -1.07 -23.67
N ASN A 426 -32.33 -1.79 -22.78
CA ASN A 426 -31.41 -2.85 -23.17
C ASN A 426 -31.07 -3.81 -22.02
N ASP A 427 -31.25 -5.11 -22.26
CA ASP A 427 -30.78 -6.15 -21.36
C ASP A 427 -29.24 -6.30 -21.41
N GLY A 428 -28.66 -6.74 -20.30
CA GLY A 428 -27.22 -6.90 -20.11
C GLY A 428 -26.79 -8.36 -19.92
N VAL A 429 -25.51 -8.54 -19.61
CA VAL A 429 -24.89 -9.84 -19.31
C VAL A 429 -24.03 -9.72 -18.06
N ILE A 430 -24.43 -10.39 -16.99
CA ILE A 430 -23.61 -10.60 -15.79
C ILE A 430 -22.48 -11.54 -16.16
N SER A 431 -21.24 -11.05 -16.12
CA SER A 431 -20.03 -11.78 -16.49
C SER A 431 -19.26 -12.34 -15.30
N LEU A 432 -19.52 -11.82 -14.10
CA LEU A 432 -18.90 -12.25 -12.85
C LEU A 432 -19.84 -11.94 -11.69
N PHE A 433 -19.93 -12.84 -10.71
CA PHE A 433 -20.48 -12.55 -9.39
C PHE A 433 -19.69 -13.30 -8.32
N LYS A 434 -19.29 -12.61 -7.26
CA LYS A 434 -18.54 -13.15 -6.11
C LYS A 434 -18.93 -12.46 -4.81
N VAL A 435 -18.59 -13.12 -3.71
CA VAL A 435 -18.63 -12.52 -2.37
C VAL A 435 -17.24 -12.61 -1.75
N GLU A 436 -16.76 -11.49 -1.25
CA GLU A 436 -15.48 -11.33 -0.57
C GLU A 436 -15.73 -11.15 0.93
N TYR A 437 -14.93 -11.81 1.76
CA TYR A 437 -14.89 -11.65 3.21
C TYR A 437 -13.64 -10.89 3.64
N TYR A 438 -13.83 -9.90 4.49
CA TYR A 438 -12.79 -9.05 5.04
C TYR A 438 -12.78 -9.15 6.57
N GLN A 439 -11.63 -9.52 7.13
CA GLN A 439 -11.36 -9.34 8.55
C GLN A 439 -11.08 -7.87 8.88
N ASN A 440 -10.43 -7.14 7.97
CA ASN A 440 -10.20 -5.70 8.04
C ASN A 440 -10.34 -5.07 6.65
N TYR A 441 -11.50 -4.48 6.36
CA TYR A 441 -11.80 -3.86 5.07
C TYR A 441 -10.88 -2.68 4.74
N SER A 442 -10.39 -1.96 5.75
CA SER A 442 -9.55 -0.78 5.57
C SER A 442 -8.22 -1.09 4.90
N ASN A 443 -7.76 -2.35 4.94
CA ASN A 443 -6.53 -2.78 4.26
C ASN A 443 -6.75 -3.01 2.75
N GLY A 444 -7.99 -3.01 2.26
CA GLY A 444 -8.32 -3.23 0.86
C GLY A 444 -8.07 -4.67 0.35
N ILE A 445 -7.65 -5.58 1.23
CA ILE A 445 -7.30 -6.96 0.87
C ILE A 445 -8.35 -7.91 1.47
N ALA A 446 -9.06 -8.62 0.59
CA ALA A 446 -10.00 -9.66 1.01
C ALA A 446 -9.27 -10.78 1.75
N THR A 447 -9.79 -11.18 2.90
CA THR A 447 -9.25 -12.32 3.67
C THR A 447 -9.57 -13.62 2.97
N ARG A 448 -10.77 -13.74 2.40
CA ARG A 448 -11.25 -14.91 1.65
C ARG A 448 -12.21 -14.45 0.56
N THR A 449 -12.23 -15.16 -0.55
CA THR A 449 -13.12 -14.86 -1.69
C THR A 449 -13.81 -16.14 -2.14
N SER A 450 -15.09 -16.03 -2.46
CA SER A 450 -15.84 -17.14 -3.05
C SER A 450 -15.27 -17.52 -4.44
N GLN A 451 -15.61 -18.71 -4.91
CA GLN A 451 -15.48 -18.99 -6.35
C GLN A 451 -16.33 -18.01 -7.17
N PRO A 452 -16.00 -17.75 -8.45
CA PRO A 452 -16.97 -17.14 -9.36
C PRO A 452 -18.28 -17.94 -9.36
N SER A 453 -19.39 -17.23 -9.50
CA SER A 453 -20.67 -17.89 -9.74
C SER A 453 -20.59 -18.81 -10.97
N PRO A 454 -20.94 -20.10 -10.84
CA PRO A 454 -20.98 -21.03 -11.97
C PRO A 454 -22.10 -20.70 -12.97
N ASP A 455 -23.01 -19.79 -12.62
CA ASP A 455 -24.11 -19.35 -13.47
C ASP A 455 -23.67 -18.25 -14.47
N THR A 456 -22.44 -17.75 -14.36
CA THR A 456 -21.89 -16.70 -15.24
C THR A 456 -21.19 -17.29 -16.48
N PRO A 457 -21.31 -16.67 -17.68
CA PRO A 457 -22.07 -15.46 -17.95
C PRO A 457 -23.60 -15.69 -18.02
N LYS A 458 -24.39 -14.69 -17.58
CA LYS A 458 -25.85 -14.76 -17.50
C LYS A 458 -26.51 -13.51 -18.09
N ALA A 459 -27.42 -13.70 -19.05
CA ALA A 459 -28.25 -12.60 -19.57
C ALA A 459 -29.24 -12.09 -18.51
N THR A 460 -29.51 -10.78 -18.51
CA THR A 460 -30.56 -10.16 -17.67
C THR A 460 -31.88 -10.09 -18.45
N PRO A 461 -33.06 -10.13 -17.79
CA PRO A 461 -33.25 -10.40 -16.37
C PRO A 461 -32.77 -11.80 -15.96
N GLY A 462 -32.07 -11.91 -14.85
CA GLY A 462 -31.48 -13.18 -14.44
C GLY A 462 -30.86 -13.16 -13.06
N SER A 463 -30.92 -14.31 -12.39
CA SER A 463 -30.17 -14.58 -11.16
C SER A 463 -28.92 -15.39 -11.44
N VAL A 464 -27.86 -15.07 -10.72
CA VAL A 464 -26.64 -15.87 -10.58
C VAL A 464 -26.41 -16.14 -9.10
N THR A 465 -25.94 -17.33 -8.78
CA THR A 465 -25.74 -17.78 -7.41
C THR A 465 -24.29 -18.14 -7.16
N VAL A 466 -23.81 -17.95 -5.95
CA VAL A 466 -22.47 -18.39 -5.54
C VAL A 466 -22.57 -19.13 -4.22
N ASP A 467 -21.83 -20.23 -4.12
CA ASP A 467 -21.65 -20.93 -2.87
C ASP A 467 -20.36 -20.46 -2.21
N PHE A 468 -20.47 -19.86 -1.04
CA PHE A 468 -19.37 -19.38 -0.24
C PHE A 468 -19.49 -19.94 1.18
N PRO A 469 -18.97 -21.14 1.47
CA PRO A 469 -19.08 -21.71 2.81
C PRO A 469 -18.19 -20.95 3.81
N TYR A 470 -18.67 -20.80 5.05
CA TYR A 470 -17.89 -20.13 6.11
C TYR A 470 -16.52 -20.77 6.37
N GLN A 471 -16.35 -22.06 6.06
CA GLN A 471 -15.08 -22.80 6.20
C GLN A 471 -14.34 -23.04 4.87
N GLN A 472 -14.61 -22.30 3.80
CA GLN A 472 -13.83 -22.39 2.56
C GLN A 472 -12.37 -21.95 2.80
N ALA A 473 -11.42 -22.87 2.63
CA ALA A 473 -10.01 -22.53 2.64
C ALA A 473 -9.65 -21.61 1.45
N ALA A 474 -8.73 -20.68 1.69
CA ALA A 474 -8.05 -19.99 0.60
C ALA A 474 -7.23 -21.01 -0.22
N PRO A 475 -7.00 -20.77 -1.51
CA PRO A 475 -6.20 -21.68 -2.33
C PRO A 475 -4.75 -21.77 -1.81
N SER A 476 -4.22 -22.99 -1.74
CA SER A 476 -2.82 -23.24 -1.39
C SER A 476 -1.85 -22.90 -2.51
N VAL A 477 -2.33 -22.90 -3.75
CA VAL A 477 -1.59 -22.57 -4.96
C VAL A 477 -2.46 -21.71 -5.86
N VAL A 478 -1.89 -20.64 -6.39
CA VAL A 478 -2.52 -19.77 -7.38
C VAL A 478 -1.59 -19.58 -8.59
N TYR A 479 -2.16 -19.18 -9.71
CA TYR A 479 -1.50 -19.03 -11.00
C TYR A 479 -1.75 -17.63 -11.57
N VAL A 480 -0.71 -17.03 -12.13
CA VAL A 480 -0.77 -15.69 -12.72
C VAL A 480 -0.28 -15.74 -14.14
N ASP A 481 -1.08 -15.25 -15.09
CA ASP A 481 -0.76 -15.18 -16.52
C ASP A 481 -1.46 -13.96 -17.11
N ASP A 482 -0.74 -13.06 -17.78
CA ASP A 482 -1.32 -11.83 -18.35
C ASP A 482 -2.34 -12.10 -19.48
N ASP A 483 -2.37 -13.33 -20.01
CA ASP A 483 -3.39 -13.81 -20.95
C ASP A 483 -4.69 -14.30 -20.28
N TYR A 484 -4.69 -14.52 -18.95
CA TYR A 484 -5.89 -14.95 -18.25
C TYR A 484 -6.99 -13.89 -18.27
N ASN A 485 -8.23 -14.35 -18.41
CA ASN A 485 -9.41 -13.51 -18.51
C ASN A 485 -10.64 -14.23 -17.95
N SER A 486 -11.82 -13.64 -18.10
CA SER A 486 -13.09 -14.18 -17.58
C SER A 486 -13.45 -15.58 -18.10
N ASN A 487 -12.84 -16.06 -19.19
CA ASN A 487 -13.06 -17.40 -19.71
C ASN A 487 -12.12 -18.45 -19.10
N THR A 488 -11.10 -18.04 -18.33
CA THR A 488 -10.17 -18.94 -17.66
C THR A 488 -10.87 -19.68 -16.52
N PRO A 489 -10.87 -21.02 -16.47
CA PRO A 489 -11.36 -21.77 -15.31
C PRO A 489 -10.62 -21.34 -14.04
N GLY A 490 -11.36 -21.00 -12.97
CA GLY A 490 -10.75 -20.52 -11.72
C GLY A 490 -10.42 -19.02 -11.71
N TRP A 491 -10.85 -18.28 -12.74
CA TRP A 491 -10.62 -16.84 -12.86
C TRP A 491 -10.94 -16.05 -11.59
N GLN A 492 -9.98 -15.24 -11.16
CA GLN A 492 -9.99 -14.43 -9.95
C GLN A 492 -10.22 -15.22 -8.63
N TYR A 493 -10.02 -16.53 -8.62
CA TYR A 493 -9.97 -17.34 -7.39
C TYR A 493 -8.60 -17.98 -7.21
N ASP A 494 -8.17 -18.77 -8.18
CA ASP A 494 -6.83 -19.38 -8.22
C ASP A 494 -6.09 -19.07 -9.53
N HIS A 495 -6.72 -18.38 -10.49
CA HIS A 495 -6.10 -17.89 -11.72
C HIS A 495 -6.31 -16.37 -11.85
N PHE A 496 -5.23 -15.61 -12.03
CA PHE A 496 -5.24 -14.14 -12.05
C PHE A 496 -4.44 -13.59 -13.22
N SER A 497 -4.81 -12.41 -13.75
CA SER A 497 -4.00 -11.73 -14.78
C SER A 497 -2.92 -10.82 -14.23
N SER A 498 -2.86 -10.69 -12.90
CA SER A 498 -2.01 -9.74 -12.18
C SER A 498 -1.58 -10.36 -10.85
N ILE A 499 -0.39 -9.98 -10.39
CA ILE A 499 0.31 -10.63 -9.27
C ILE A 499 -0.33 -10.25 -7.92
N GLN A 500 -0.66 -8.97 -7.69
CA GLN A 500 -1.16 -8.56 -6.38
C GLN A 500 -2.46 -9.27 -5.97
N PRO A 501 -3.48 -9.42 -6.85
CA PRO A 501 -4.67 -10.22 -6.54
C PRO A 501 -4.37 -11.68 -6.20
N ALA A 502 -3.36 -12.27 -6.82
CA ALA A 502 -2.95 -13.65 -6.54
C ALA A 502 -2.29 -13.76 -5.15
N ILE A 503 -1.39 -12.83 -4.82
CA ILE A 503 -0.83 -12.68 -3.46
C ILE A 503 -1.96 -12.54 -2.45
N ASN A 504 -2.97 -11.71 -2.74
CA ASN A 504 -4.11 -11.49 -1.85
C ASN A 504 -4.95 -12.76 -1.63
N ALA A 505 -5.15 -13.56 -2.68
CA ALA A 505 -6.01 -14.74 -2.65
C ALA A 505 -5.36 -15.96 -2.00
N VAL A 506 -4.06 -16.18 -2.19
CA VAL A 506 -3.36 -17.38 -1.71
C VAL A 506 -3.35 -17.46 -0.17
N GLU A 507 -3.45 -18.67 0.37
CA GLU A 507 -3.37 -18.89 1.81
C GLU A 507 -1.95 -18.67 2.38
N GLU A 508 -1.85 -18.49 3.71
CA GLU A 508 -0.56 -18.42 4.40
C GLU A 508 0.24 -19.72 4.17
N ASN A 509 1.52 -19.58 3.82
CA ASN A 509 2.45 -20.61 3.35
C ASN A 509 2.13 -21.17 1.95
N GLY A 510 1.19 -20.57 1.22
CA GLY A 510 0.85 -20.99 -0.14
C GLY A 510 1.84 -20.49 -1.20
N THR A 511 1.58 -20.87 -2.45
CA THR A 511 2.46 -20.61 -3.61
C THR A 511 1.76 -19.79 -4.68
N VAL A 512 2.41 -18.74 -5.18
CA VAL A 512 2.01 -17.94 -6.34
C VAL A 512 2.93 -18.29 -7.50
N ASN A 513 2.42 -18.98 -8.52
CA ASN A 513 3.16 -19.27 -9.75
C ASN A 513 2.84 -18.20 -10.80
N VAL A 514 3.85 -17.55 -11.36
CA VAL A 514 3.69 -16.46 -12.32
C VAL A 514 4.32 -16.88 -13.66
N TYR A 515 3.50 -16.97 -14.69
CA TYR A 515 3.94 -17.33 -16.04
C TYR A 515 4.71 -16.18 -16.71
N SER A 516 5.38 -16.48 -17.82
CA SER A 516 6.11 -15.49 -18.60
C SER A 516 5.16 -14.39 -19.10
N GLY A 517 5.53 -13.14 -18.88
CA GLY A 517 4.67 -11.98 -19.11
C GLY A 517 5.29 -10.71 -18.53
N THR A 518 4.74 -9.55 -18.89
CA THR A 518 5.14 -8.27 -18.26
C THR A 518 3.99 -7.73 -17.42
N TYR A 519 4.19 -7.71 -16.12
CA TYR A 519 3.24 -7.26 -15.12
C TYR A 519 3.60 -5.85 -14.68
N TYR A 520 2.76 -4.87 -15.06
CA TYR A 520 2.94 -3.46 -14.71
C TYR A 520 2.30 -3.18 -13.35
N GLU A 521 3.03 -3.50 -12.27
CA GLU A 521 2.53 -3.49 -10.90
C GLU A 521 3.64 -3.11 -9.92
N ASN A 522 3.25 -2.55 -8.78
CA ASN A 522 4.08 -2.44 -7.59
C ASN A 522 3.43 -3.33 -6.51
N ILE A 523 4.10 -4.41 -6.10
CA ILE A 523 3.51 -5.47 -5.28
C ILE A 523 3.96 -5.41 -3.83
N VAL A 524 3.07 -5.79 -2.92
CA VAL A 524 3.31 -5.90 -1.48
C VAL A 524 3.04 -7.33 -1.03
N ILE A 525 4.06 -7.96 -0.46
CA ILE A 525 4.01 -9.30 0.12
C ILE A 525 3.95 -9.18 1.65
N ASN A 526 2.74 -9.18 2.18
CA ASN A 526 2.44 -9.00 3.61
C ASN A 526 1.99 -10.28 4.33
N LYS A 527 2.21 -11.43 3.69
CA LYS A 527 1.90 -12.78 4.20
C LYS A 527 3.04 -13.73 3.89
N THR A 528 3.24 -14.76 4.70
CA THR A 528 4.26 -15.78 4.47
C THR A 528 3.89 -16.57 3.22
N ILE A 529 4.57 -16.40 2.09
CA ILE A 529 4.27 -17.12 0.84
C ILE A 529 5.54 -17.42 0.05
N THR A 530 5.40 -18.30 -0.93
CA THR A 530 6.39 -18.51 -1.98
C THR A 530 5.85 -17.95 -3.30
N ILE A 531 6.60 -17.07 -3.96
CA ILE A 531 6.26 -16.50 -5.27
C ILE A 531 7.36 -16.85 -6.28
N ILE A 532 6.97 -17.46 -7.39
CA ILE A 532 7.88 -18.07 -8.37
C ILE A 532 7.52 -17.58 -9.76
N GLY A 533 8.44 -16.88 -10.41
CA GLY A 533 8.35 -16.59 -11.84
C GLY A 533 8.84 -17.78 -12.65
N GLU A 534 8.16 -18.05 -13.76
CA GLU A 534 8.46 -19.16 -14.66
C GLU A 534 9.91 -19.11 -15.16
N ASN A 535 10.39 -17.91 -15.50
CA ASN A 535 11.76 -17.69 -15.95
C ASN A 535 12.15 -16.22 -15.76
N LYS A 536 13.26 -15.95 -15.06
CA LYS A 536 13.73 -14.58 -14.78
C LYS A 536 13.95 -13.73 -16.02
N ASP A 537 14.23 -14.32 -17.19
CA ASP A 537 14.45 -13.58 -18.44
C ASP A 537 13.13 -13.15 -19.10
N THR A 538 11.99 -13.75 -18.75
CA THR A 538 10.70 -13.53 -19.42
C THR A 538 9.53 -13.22 -18.50
N THR A 539 9.64 -13.46 -17.18
CA THR A 539 8.66 -13.07 -16.18
C THR A 539 9.10 -11.76 -15.53
N ILE A 540 8.44 -10.65 -15.90
CA ILE A 540 8.88 -9.29 -15.59
C ILE A 540 7.87 -8.59 -14.70
N ILE A 541 8.31 -8.03 -13.58
CA ILE A 541 7.56 -7.04 -12.78
C ILE A 541 8.15 -5.66 -13.10
N ASP A 542 7.32 -4.78 -13.67
CA ASP A 542 7.70 -3.43 -14.09
C ASP A 542 6.97 -2.38 -13.23
N GLY A 543 7.74 -1.65 -12.42
CA GLY A 543 7.18 -0.68 -11.45
C GLY A 543 6.70 0.64 -12.05
N GLY A 544 6.85 0.85 -13.37
CA GLY A 544 6.31 2.04 -14.05
C GLY A 544 6.93 3.37 -13.63
N SER A 545 8.15 3.35 -13.09
CA SER A 545 8.91 4.48 -12.54
C SER A 545 8.31 5.14 -11.29
N THR A 546 7.54 4.38 -10.50
CA THR A 546 6.95 4.88 -9.24
C THR A 546 7.17 3.89 -8.09
N GLY A 547 7.59 4.37 -6.92
CA GLY A 547 7.71 3.56 -5.70
C GLY A 547 8.61 2.32 -5.84
N ASN A 548 8.48 1.43 -4.87
CA ASN A 548 9.14 0.13 -4.84
C ASN A 548 8.43 -0.89 -5.73
N VAL A 549 9.18 -1.64 -6.55
CA VAL A 549 8.58 -2.67 -7.42
C VAL A 549 8.04 -3.84 -6.58
N VAL A 550 8.83 -4.30 -5.60
CA VAL A 550 8.44 -5.35 -4.65
C VAL A 550 8.74 -4.91 -3.22
N THR A 551 7.72 -4.91 -2.36
CA THR A 551 7.86 -4.68 -0.92
C THR A 551 7.56 -5.97 -0.15
N ILE A 552 8.47 -6.38 0.75
CA ILE A 552 8.32 -7.56 1.60
C ILE A 552 8.14 -7.14 3.06
N GLU A 553 6.95 -7.41 3.60
CA GLU A 553 6.54 -7.03 4.97
C GLU A 553 6.20 -8.24 5.86
N ALA A 554 6.33 -9.46 5.33
CA ALA A 554 6.16 -10.70 6.08
C ALA A 554 7.47 -11.50 6.20
N ASN A 555 7.62 -12.21 7.31
CA ASN A 555 8.71 -13.17 7.51
C ASN A 555 8.54 -14.39 6.60
N ASN A 556 9.64 -15.12 6.38
CA ASN A 556 9.64 -16.41 5.66
C ASN A 556 9.10 -16.35 4.21
N VAL A 557 9.22 -15.20 3.55
CA VAL A 557 8.85 -15.04 2.14
C VAL A 557 9.95 -15.60 1.24
N ASN A 558 9.56 -16.35 0.21
CA ASN A 558 10.47 -16.81 -0.83
C ASN A 558 10.09 -16.17 -2.18
N ILE A 559 11.04 -15.50 -2.84
CA ILE A 559 10.84 -14.90 -4.18
C ILE A 559 11.97 -15.31 -5.13
N SER A 560 11.60 -15.83 -6.31
CA SER A 560 12.56 -16.26 -7.32
C SER A 560 12.01 -16.25 -8.74
N GLY A 561 12.90 -16.12 -9.74
CA GLY A 561 12.55 -16.31 -11.14
C GLY A 561 11.97 -15.08 -11.82
N PHE A 562 12.27 -13.86 -11.33
CA PHE A 562 11.74 -12.61 -11.89
C PHE A 562 12.84 -11.70 -12.45
N THR A 563 12.51 -10.92 -13.49
CA THR A 563 13.12 -9.60 -13.70
C THR A 563 12.28 -8.55 -12.98
N ILE A 564 12.90 -7.74 -12.14
CA ILE A 564 12.27 -6.69 -11.33
C ILE A 564 12.91 -5.36 -11.71
N LYS A 565 12.14 -4.47 -12.35
CA LYS A 565 12.70 -3.29 -12.98
C LYS A 565 11.82 -2.05 -12.94
N ASN A 566 12.44 -0.92 -13.29
CA ASN A 566 11.78 0.35 -13.50
C ASN A 566 11.00 0.83 -12.26
N GLY A 567 11.44 0.54 -11.05
CA GLY A 567 10.93 1.17 -9.83
C GLY A 567 11.29 2.65 -9.79
N GLY A 568 10.43 3.48 -9.18
CA GLY A 568 10.77 4.87 -8.87
C GLY A 568 11.73 4.99 -7.68
N GLU A 569 11.70 3.99 -6.81
CA GLU A 569 12.55 3.79 -5.64
C GLU A 569 13.28 2.45 -5.81
N GLU A 570 13.20 1.54 -4.83
CA GLU A 570 13.96 0.30 -4.84
C GLU A 570 13.34 -0.81 -5.71
N GLY A 571 14.19 -1.71 -6.21
CA GLY A 571 13.71 -2.91 -6.89
C GLY A 571 13.00 -3.85 -5.92
N ILE A 572 13.69 -4.23 -4.84
CA ILE A 572 13.13 -5.02 -3.75
C ILE A 572 13.42 -4.35 -2.41
N TYR A 573 12.37 -3.95 -1.70
CA TYR A 573 12.43 -3.41 -0.34
C TYR A 573 12.03 -4.45 0.70
N VAL A 574 12.97 -4.85 1.56
CA VAL A 574 12.76 -5.79 2.67
C VAL A 574 12.76 -5.02 3.97
N TYR A 575 11.59 -4.88 4.60
CA TYR A 575 11.40 -3.96 5.72
C TYR A 575 10.95 -4.66 7.01
N GLY A 576 11.80 -4.65 8.03
CA GLY A 576 11.46 -5.15 9.37
C GLY A 576 11.17 -6.66 9.45
N VAL A 577 11.74 -7.47 8.55
CA VAL A 577 11.43 -8.91 8.44
C VAL A 577 12.66 -9.81 8.52
N SER A 578 12.40 -11.10 8.68
CA SER A 578 13.40 -12.14 8.87
C SER A 578 13.07 -13.43 8.13
N HIS A 579 14.10 -14.25 7.91
CA HIS A 579 14.00 -15.58 7.31
C HIS A 579 13.46 -15.58 5.87
N CYS A 580 13.56 -14.46 5.15
CA CYS A 580 13.18 -14.37 3.75
C CYS A 580 14.31 -14.87 2.83
N ASN A 581 13.94 -15.44 1.69
CA ASN A 581 14.85 -15.88 0.65
C ASN A 581 14.55 -15.16 -0.67
N ILE A 582 15.52 -14.36 -1.14
CA ILE A 582 15.46 -13.66 -2.41
C ILE A 582 16.52 -14.28 -3.31
N SER A 583 16.09 -15.01 -4.34
CA SER A 583 17.03 -15.80 -5.14
C SER A 583 16.72 -15.91 -6.62
N ASP A 584 17.75 -16.00 -7.45
CA ASP A 584 17.64 -16.21 -8.90
C ASP A 584 16.73 -15.18 -9.61
N ASN A 585 16.88 -13.91 -9.24
CA ASN A 585 16.21 -12.78 -9.89
C ASN A 585 17.20 -11.89 -10.65
N ILE A 586 16.70 -11.11 -11.60
CA ILE A 586 17.38 -9.98 -12.23
C ILE A 586 16.75 -8.70 -11.68
N ILE A 587 17.54 -7.81 -11.06
CA ILE A 587 17.03 -6.55 -10.49
C ILE A 587 17.75 -5.38 -11.15
N CYS A 588 17.03 -4.57 -11.92
CA CYS A 588 17.68 -3.55 -12.76
C CYS A 588 16.86 -2.30 -13.06
N TYR A 589 17.54 -1.19 -13.38
CA TYR A 589 16.93 0.07 -13.80
C TYR A 589 15.95 0.68 -12.79
N ASN A 590 16.17 0.47 -11.49
CA ASN A 590 15.37 1.08 -10.44
C ASN A 590 15.95 2.45 -10.01
N GLY A 591 15.10 3.36 -9.56
CA GLY A 591 15.45 4.71 -9.13
C GLY A 591 16.24 4.80 -7.82
N GLY A 592 16.17 3.75 -7.01
CA GLY A 592 16.87 3.55 -5.74
C GLY A 592 17.95 2.46 -5.83
N ALA A 593 18.12 1.73 -4.73
CA ALA A 593 18.92 0.51 -4.70
C ALA A 593 18.24 -0.64 -5.46
N GLY A 594 19.02 -1.61 -5.92
CA GLY A 594 18.46 -2.84 -6.46
C GLY A 594 17.71 -3.63 -5.39
N ILE A 595 18.43 -4.06 -4.36
CA ILE A 595 17.87 -4.77 -3.20
C ILE A 595 18.31 -4.04 -1.94
N ILE A 596 17.37 -3.73 -1.05
CA ILE A 596 17.65 -3.16 0.27
C ILE A 596 17.05 -4.05 1.38
N LEU A 597 17.85 -4.28 2.43
CA LEU A 597 17.41 -4.87 3.69
C LEU A 597 17.48 -3.78 4.74
N ASP A 598 16.31 -3.35 5.22
CA ASP A 598 16.17 -2.30 6.21
C ASP A 598 15.57 -2.90 7.49
N ASN A 599 16.30 -2.74 8.60
CA ASN A 599 15.92 -3.29 9.91
C ASN A 599 15.57 -4.79 9.85
N SER A 600 16.24 -5.53 8.97
CA SER A 600 15.89 -6.90 8.59
C SER A 600 17.05 -7.86 8.82
N SER A 601 16.79 -8.99 9.49
CA SER A 601 17.83 -9.92 9.95
C SER A 601 17.55 -11.37 9.60
N ASN A 602 18.58 -12.21 9.50
CA ASN A 602 18.46 -13.64 9.18
C ASN A 602 17.83 -13.93 7.80
N ASN A 603 18.08 -13.06 6.80
CA ASN A 603 17.62 -13.25 5.43
C ASN A 603 18.73 -13.82 4.53
N SER A 604 18.31 -14.47 3.44
CA SER A 604 19.20 -15.05 2.43
C SER A 604 18.99 -14.37 1.09
N ILE A 605 20.04 -13.73 0.57
CA ILE A 605 20.08 -13.09 -0.75
C ILE A 605 21.06 -13.88 -1.61
N TYR A 606 20.56 -14.67 -2.55
CA TYR A 606 21.37 -15.69 -3.22
C TYR A 606 21.19 -15.76 -4.75
N GLY A 607 22.29 -15.70 -5.50
CA GLY A 607 22.26 -15.97 -6.94
C GLY A 607 21.52 -14.94 -7.79
N ASN A 608 21.34 -13.71 -7.28
CA ASN A 608 20.69 -12.63 -8.02
C ASN A 608 21.69 -11.89 -8.93
N VAL A 609 21.19 -11.30 -10.00
CA VAL A 609 21.94 -10.36 -10.86
C VAL A 609 21.35 -8.96 -10.65
N VAL A 610 22.12 -8.06 -10.06
CA VAL A 610 21.69 -6.71 -9.67
C VAL A 610 22.50 -5.68 -10.43
N HIS A 611 21.88 -4.96 -11.36
CA HIS A 611 22.63 -4.09 -12.26
C HIS A 611 21.89 -2.86 -12.77
N ASN A 612 22.63 -1.82 -13.14
CA ASN A 612 22.08 -0.57 -13.70
C ASN A 612 20.98 0.06 -12.82
N ASN A 613 21.06 -0.10 -11.50
CA ASN A 613 20.23 0.66 -10.57
C ASN A 613 20.88 2.03 -10.32
N THR A 614 20.07 3.03 -9.96
CA THR A 614 20.55 4.43 -9.88
C THR A 614 21.53 4.66 -8.74
N TYR A 615 21.40 3.89 -7.66
CA TYR A 615 22.29 3.86 -6.51
C TYR A 615 22.87 2.45 -6.33
N ASP A 616 22.89 1.93 -5.10
CA ASP A 616 23.57 0.68 -4.75
C ASP A 616 22.95 -0.55 -5.43
N GLY A 617 23.77 -1.57 -5.64
CA GLY A 617 23.29 -2.89 -6.00
C GLY A 617 22.52 -3.51 -4.84
N ILE A 618 23.24 -3.88 -3.77
CA ILE A 618 22.67 -4.51 -2.58
C ILE A 618 23.04 -3.68 -1.35
N LEU A 619 22.03 -3.15 -0.64
CA LEU A 619 22.20 -2.34 0.56
C LEU A 619 21.65 -3.06 1.80
N LEU A 620 22.44 -3.11 2.86
CA LEU A 620 22.05 -3.58 4.19
C LEU A 620 22.13 -2.40 5.16
N GLU A 621 20.99 -1.97 5.68
CA GLU A 621 20.88 -0.87 6.65
C GLU A 621 20.24 -1.38 7.94
N ASN A 622 20.98 -1.31 9.05
CA ASN A 622 20.55 -1.88 10.34
C ASN A 622 20.15 -3.37 10.22
N ALA A 623 20.87 -4.13 9.39
CA ALA A 623 20.50 -5.46 8.93
C ALA A 623 21.58 -6.49 9.26
N SER A 624 21.41 -7.19 10.38
CA SER A 624 22.42 -8.13 10.91
C SER A 624 22.09 -9.60 10.62
N TYR A 625 23.10 -10.47 10.69
CA TYR A 625 22.94 -11.94 10.52
C TYR A 625 22.38 -12.38 9.15
N ASN A 626 22.55 -11.58 8.10
CA ASN A 626 22.12 -11.90 6.74
C ASN A 626 23.23 -12.63 5.95
N SER A 627 22.81 -13.38 4.93
CA SER A 627 23.67 -14.14 4.03
C SER A 627 23.55 -13.62 2.60
N ILE A 628 24.56 -12.90 2.12
CA ILE A 628 24.66 -12.35 0.76
C ILE A 628 25.64 -13.21 -0.04
N VAL A 629 25.13 -14.15 -0.83
CA VAL A 629 25.95 -15.22 -1.42
C VAL A 629 25.72 -15.41 -2.91
N GLY A 630 26.80 -15.45 -3.71
CA GLY A 630 26.69 -15.84 -5.12
C GLY A 630 25.98 -14.82 -6.02
N ASN A 631 25.83 -13.57 -5.57
CA ASN A 631 25.19 -12.52 -6.35
C ASN A 631 26.19 -11.84 -7.30
N ILE A 632 25.68 -11.28 -8.38
CA ILE A 632 26.44 -10.42 -9.30
C ILE A 632 25.89 -9.00 -9.15
N ALA A 633 26.69 -8.08 -8.60
CA ALA A 633 26.34 -6.67 -8.46
C ALA A 633 27.21 -5.83 -9.40
N CYS A 634 26.65 -5.30 -10.50
CA CYS A 634 27.44 -4.60 -11.50
C CYS A 634 26.78 -3.38 -12.13
N HIS A 635 27.59 -2.38 -12.48
CA HIS A 635 27.11 -1.15 -13.12
C HIS A 635 26.01 -0.43 -12.34
N ASN A 636 25.98 -0.58 -11.01
CA ASN A 636 25.06 0.16 -10.15
C ASN A 636 25.65 1.54 -9.86
N GLY A 637 24.78 2.56 -9.88
CA GLY A 637 25.09 3.97 -9.69
C GLY A 637 26.21 4.56 -10.53
N VAL A 638 26.42 4.09 -11.76
CA VAL A 638 27.42 4.70 -12.67
C VAL A 638 27.09 6.18 -12.90
N GLY A 639 27.99 7.07 -12.47
CA GLY A 639 27.80 8.53 -12.52
C GLY A 639 27.14 9.13 -11.28
N ASN A 640 26.85 8.29 -10.28
CA ASN A 640 26.38 8.62 -8.94
C ASN A 640 27.27 7.90 -7.90
N ASN A 641 26.90 7.99 -6.62
CA ASN A 641 27.61 7.35 -5.51
C ASN A 641 27.03 5.94 -5.24
N GLY A 642 27.06 5.06 -6.24
CA GLY A 642 26.45 3.73 -6.12
C GLY A 642 27.46 2.60 -5.96
N GLU A 643 27.26 1.82 -4.92
CA GLU A 643 28.11 0.72 -4.51
C GLU A 643 27.65 -0.61 -5.10
N GLY A 644 28.57 -1.58 -5.21
CA GLY A 644 28.17 -2.95 -5.52
C GLY A 644 27.35 -3.56 -4.37
N ILE A 645 27.97 -3.64 -3.18
CA ILE A 645 27.34 -4.15 -1.95
C ILE A 645 27.74 -3.25 -0.77
N LEU A 646 26.76 -2.63 -0.11
CA LEU A 646 26.95 -1.72 1.02
C LEU A 646 26.33 -2.24 2.31
N LEU A 647 27.10 -2.21 3.40
CA LEU A 647 26.66 -2.53 4.76
C LEU A 647 26.81 -1.30 5.66
N MET A 648 25.69 -0.80 6.18
CA MET A 648 25.60 0.30 7.13
C MET A 648 24.99 -0.19 8.45
N TYR A 649 25.64 0.08 9.59
CA TYR A 649 25.15 -0.30 10.92
C TYR A 649 24.75 -1.79 11.03
N SER A 650 25.44 -2.64 10.27
CA SER A 650 25.04 -4.02 10.01
C SER A 650 26.16 -4.97 10.43
N GLU A 651 25.83 -5.93 11.30
CA GLU A 651 26.81 -6.79 11.95
C GLU A 651 26.55 -8.28 11.68
N HIS A 652 27.59 -9.11 11.84
CA HIS A 652 27.48 -10.57 11.74
C HIS A 652 26.92 -11.08 10.40
N ASN A 653 27.12 -10.33 9.31
CA ASN A 653 26.72 -10.74 7.97
C ASN A 653 27.80 -11.57 7.27
N THR A 654 27.36 -12.43 6.35
CA THR A 654 28.24 -13.20 5.46
C THR A 654 28.11 -12.71 4.03
N ILE A 655 29.18 -12.15 3.46
CA ILE A 655 29.27 -11.66 2.09
C ILE A 655 30.24 -12.58 1.35
N ARG A 656 29.72 -13.58 0.65
CA ARG A 656 30.56 -14.68 0.14
C ARG A 656 30.27 -15.10 -1.30
N ARG A 657 31.31 -15.29 -2.12
CA ARG A 657 31.21 -15.73 -3.53
C ARG A 657 30.40 -14.77 -4.42
N ASN A 658 30.35 -13.49 -4.06
CA ASN A 658 29.74 -12.48 -4.91
C ASN A 658 30.75 -11.96 -5.95
N VAL A 659 30.22 -11.43 -7.04
CA VAL A 659 31.00 -10.73 -8.08
C VAL A 659 30.54 -9.28 -8.11
N ALA A 660 31.44 -8.34 -7.80
CA ALA A 660 31.14 -6.90 -7.77
C ALA A 660 32.05 -6.16 -8.76
N TYR A 661 31.48 -5.59 -9.82
CA TYR A 661 32.29 -4.94 -10.86
C TYR A 661 31.60 -3.79 -11.59
N GLY A 662 32.39 -2.81 -12.04
CA GLY A 662 31.90 -1.71 -12.86
C GLY A 662 30.91 -0.78 -12.15
N ASN A 663 30.85 -0.80 -10.81
CA ASN A 663 29.96 0.07 -10.03
C ASN A 663 30.50 1.51 -9.96
N GLY A 664 29.61 2.44 -9.60
CA GLY A 664 29.84 3.88 -9.60
C GLY A 664 30.88 4.38 -8.61
N GLU A 665 31.06 3.67 -7.50
CA GLU A 665 32.13 3.87 -6.53
C GLU A 665 32.82 2.53 -6.19
N ASP A 666 32.66 2.01 -4.98
CA ASP A 666 33.32 0.82 -4.47
C ASP A 666 32.62 -0.48 -4.91
N GLY A 667 33.39 -1.58 -4.86
CA GLY A 667 32.84 -2.91 -5.06
C GLY A 667 32.04 -3.41 -3.86
N ILE A 668 32.67 -3.44 -2.68
CA ILE A 668 32.06 -3.87 -1.42
C ILE A 668 32.49 -2.92 -0.30
N ILE A 669 31.54 -2.37 0.45
CA ILE A 669 31.81 -1.38 1.50
C ILE A 669 31.12 -1.75 2.82
N LEU A 670 31.89 -1.60 3.91
CA LEU A 670 31.47 -1.79 5.29
C LEU A 670 31.65 -0.46 6.04
N GLU A 671 30.59 0.33 6.13
CA GLU A 671 30.61 1.68 6.70
C GLU A 671 29.19 2.21 6.97
N PRO A 672 28.93 2.97 8.04
CA PRO A 672 29.69 3.07 9.28
C PRO A 672 29.23 1.96 10.26
N TYR A 673 30.05 1.68 11.27
CA TYR A 673 29.71 0.74 12.35
C TYR A 673 29.28 -0.66 11.88
N ALA A 674 29.81 -1.13 10.74
CA ALA A 674 29.52 -2.44 10.19
C ALA A 674 30.55 -3.46 10.69
N SER A 675 30.40 -3.90 11.94
CA SER A 675 31.39 -4.74 12.63
C SER A 675 31.08 -6.25 12.54
N TYR A 676 32.09 -7.09 12.79
CA TYR A 676 31.94 -8.56 12.89
C TYR A 676 31.41 -9.25 11.62
N ASN A 677 31.61 -8.67 10.45
CA ASN A 677 31.20 -9.24 9.17
C ASN A 677 32.31 -10.10 8.54
N ASN A 678 31.90 -11.05 7.70
CA ASN A 678 32.78 -11.94 6.96
C ASN A 678 32.65 -11.69 5.45
N VAL A 679 33.70 -11.15 4.84
CA VAL A 679 33.81 -10.88 3.40
C VAL A 679 34.78 -11.88 2.78
N SER A 680 34.26 -12.90 2.09
CA SER A 680 35.11 -13.99 1.61
C SER A 680 34.83 -14.56 0.24
N SER A 681 35.88 -15.02 -0.43
CA SER A 681 35.77 -15.68 -1.75
C SER A 681 35.04 -14.83 -2.80
N ASN A 682 35.04 -13.49 -2.67
CA ASN A 682 34.42 -12.59 -3.62
C ASN A 682 35.40 -12.23 -4.75
N HIS A 683 34.85 -11.86 -5.90
CA HIS A 683 35.60 -11.39 -7.05
C HIS A 683 35.21 -9.93 -7.30
N VAL A 684 36.12 -9.00 -6.99
CA VAL A 684 35.83 -7.57 -6.95
C VAL A 684 36.78 -6.82 -7.88
N TYR A 685 36.26 -6.24 -8.96
CA TYR A 685 37.12 -5.66 -9.98
C TYR A 685 36.50 -4.55 -10.82
N GLY A 686 37.31 -3.67 -11.38
CA GLY A 686 36.83 -2.67 -12.34
C GLY A 686 35.81 -1.69 -11.76
N ASN A 687 35.76 -1.52 -10.45
CA ASN A 687 34.91 -0.50 -9.80
C ASN A 687 35.60 0.86 -9.87
N ALA A 688 34.79 1.92 -9.88
CA ALA A 688 35.26 3.28 -10.12
C ALA A 688 36.04 3.87 -8.93
N ASP A 689 35.95 3.29 -7.73
CA ASP A 689 36.79 3.63 -6.59
C ASP A 689 37.55 2.39 -6.09
N CYS A 690 37.44 2.03 -4.80
CA CYS A 690 38.16 0.93 -4.19
C CYS A 690 37.49 -0.41 -4.51
N GLY A 691 38.27 -1.49 -4.39
CA GLY A 691 37.70 -2.83 -4.43
C GLY A 691 36.84 -3.09 -3.19
N ILE A 692 37.48 -3.10 -2.02
CA ILE A 692 36.82 -3.34 -0.73
C ILE A 692 37.18 -2.21 0.24
N LEU A 693 36.18 -1.56 0.83
CA LEU A 693 36.36 -0.49 1.80
C LEU A 693 35.82 -0.90 3.19
N VAL A 694 36.60 -0.66 4.24
CA VAL A 694 36.18 -0.80 5.64
C VAL A 694 36.46 0.51 6.37
N SER A 695 35.41 1.22 6.79
CA SER A 695 35.59 2.54 7.40
C SER A 695 34.62 2.90 8.52
N ARG A 696 34.94 3.99 9.21
CA ARG A 696 34.17 4.66 10.28
C ARG A 696 33.70 3.70 11.38
N ASN A 697 34.66 3.18 12.15
CA ASN A 697 34.44 2.28 13.29
C ASN A 697 33.81 0.93 12.90
N SER A 698 34.11 0.41 11.71
CA SER A 698 33.70 -0.91 11.26
C SER A 698 34.79 -1.93 11.64
N ASN A 699 34.67 -2.47 12.85
CA ASN A 699 35.75 -3.20 13.52
C ASN A 699 35.51 -4.72 13.47
N TYR A 700 36.56 -5.49 13.77
CA TYR A 700 36.46 -6.96 13.91
C TYR A 700 35.92 -7.68 12.65
N ASN A 701 36.10 -7.09 11.48
CA ASN A 701 35.74 -7.71 10.21
C ASN A 701 36.84 -8.65 9.72
N ILE A 702 36.43 -9.69 9.00
CA ILE A 702 37.30 -10.71 8.44
C ILE A 702 37.17 -10.70 6.91
N ILE A 703 38.26 -10.34 6.21
CA ILE A 703 38.32 -10.23 4.74
C ILE A 703 39.32 -11.26 4.20
N PHE A 704 38.83 -12.32 3.54
CA PHE A 704 39.74 -13.39 3.08
C PHE A 704 39.36 -14.13 1.81
N ASN A 705 40.37 -14.71 1.15
CA ASN A 705 40.20 -15.45 -0.11
C ASN A 705 39.52 -14.64 -1.23
N ASN A 706 39.57 -13.31 -1.19
CA ASN A 706 39.00 -12.47 -2.23
C ASN A 706 40.03 -12.25 -3.36
N SER A 707 39.53 -12.12 -4.59
CA SER A 707 40.30 -11.65 -5.74
C SER A 707 39.91 -10.20 -6.04
N VAL A 708 40.81 -9.27 -5.77
CA VAL A 708 40.54 -7.82 -5.82
C VAL A 708 41.50 -7.13 -6.78
N HIS A 709 41.00 -6.67 -7.94
CA HIS A 709 41.89 -6.20 -9.00
C HIS A 709 41.27 -5.21 -9.98
N ASN A 710 42.10 -4.47 -10.72
CA ASN A 710 41.67 -3.54 -11.76
C ASN A 710 40.67 -2.47 -11.27
N ASN A 711 40.60 -2.15 -9.97
CA ASN A 711 39.81 -1.03 -9.47
C ASN A 711 40.58 0.28 -9.70
N THR A 712 39.87 1.41 -9.84
CA THR A 712 40.54 2.67 -10.23
C THR A 712 41.23 3.39 -9.08
N TYR A 713 40.97 2.97 -7.84
CA TYR A 713 41.69 3.37 -6.63
C TYR A 713 42.38 2.15 -5.99
N ASP A 714 42.24 1.96 -4.69
CA ASP A 714 42.92 0.93 -3.92
C ASP A 714 42.26 -0.43 -4.10
N GLY A 715 43.04 -1.49 -3.91
CA GLY A 715 42.47 -2.83 -3.80
C GLY A 715 41.59 -2.93 -2.55
N ILE A 716 42.19 -2.77 -1.38
CA ILE A 716 41.49 -2.79 -0.08
C ILE A 716 41.87 -1.53 0.72
N LEU A 717 40.87 -0.77 1.15
CA LEU A 717 41.04 0.38 2.04
C LEU A 717 40.51 0.07 3.44
N ILE A 718 41.34 0.30 4.46
CA ILE A 718 40.92 0.32 5.87
C ILE A 718 41.17 1.71 6.45
N GLU A 719 40.09 2.40 6.81
CA GLU A 719 40.16 3.74 7.39
C GLU A 719 39.43 3.80 8.73
N LEU A 720 39.99 4.48 9.74
CA LEU A 720 39.31 4.76 11.02
C LEU A 720 38.67 3.51 11.66
N SER A 721 39.30 2.35 11.48
CA SER A 721 38.76 1.04 11.86
C SER A 721 39.87 0.13 12.35
N ILE A 722 39.56 -0.67 13.37
CA ILE A 722 40.52 -1.44 14.15
C ILE A 722 40.16 -2.91 14.27
N ASN A 723 41.14 -3.74 14.59
CA ASN A 723 40.97 -5.17 14.87
C ASN A 723 40.38 -5.97 13.69
N ASN A 724 40.58 -5.53 12.45
CA ASN A 724 40.20 -6.28 11.26
C ASN A 724 41.31 -7.26 10.84
N GLU A 725 40.92 -8.38 10.22
CA GLU A 725 41.84 -9.37 9.65
C GLU A 725 41.71 -9.45 8.13
N VAL A 726 42.81 -9.20 7.41
CA VAL A 726 42.90 -9.34 5.94
C VAL A 726 43.87 -10.46 5.60
N TYR A 727 43.38 -11.58 5.05
CA TYR A 727 44.26 -12.71 4.76
C TYR A 727 43.90 -13.55 3.53
N ALA A 728 44.90 -14.22 2.95
CA ALA A 728 44.73 -15.11 1.80
C ALA A 728 44.02 -14.46 0.58
N ASN A 729 44.03 -13.12 0.48
CA ASN A 729 43.50 -12.41 -0.67
C ASN A 729 44.56 -12.34 -1.78
N HIS A 730 44.11 -12.27 -3.03
CA HIS A 730 44.94 -11.89 -4.17
C HIS A 730 44.55 -10.49 -4.63
N ILE A 731 45.46 -9.54 -4.45
CA ILE A 731 45.22 -8.10 -4.63
C ILE A 731 46.21 -7.58 -5.67
N TYR A 732 45.73 -7.27 -6.87
CA TYR A 732 46.62 -7.01 -8.00
C TYR A 732 46.07 -6.05 -9.03
N ASN A 733 46.93 -5.40 -9.81
CA ASN A 733 46.55 -4.50 -10.90
C ASN A 733 45.54 -3.40 -10.52
N ASN A 734 45.44 -3.01 -9.24
CA ASN A 734 44.68 -1.82 -8.86
C ASN A 734 45.51 -0.58 -9.21
N THR A 735 44.83 0.52 -9.54
CA THR A 735 45.51 1.71 -10.07
C THR A 735 46.34 2.42 -9.01
N GLN A 736 45.93 2.33 -7.73
CA GLN A 736 46.64 2.87 -6.58
C GLN A 736 47.23 1.75 -5.72
N GLU A 737 47.08 1.80 -4.40
CA GLU A 737 47.68 0.84 -3.49
C GLU A 737 47.00 -0.53 -3.58
N GLY A 738 47.75 -1.59 -3.28
CA GLY A 738 47.14 -2.89 -3.03
C GLY A 738 46.26 -2.83 -1.78
N VAL A 739 46.86 -2.45 -0.65
CA VAL A 739 46.15 -2.17 0.60
C VAL A 739 46.54 -0.79 1.13
N TYR A 740 45.57 0.08 1.35
CA TYR A 740 45.77 1.38 1.99
C TYR A 740 45.16 1.39 3.41
N MET A 741 45.91 1.93 4.37
CA MET A 741 45.49 2.06 5.76
C MET A 741 45.67 3.50 6.25
N SER A 742 44.60 4.09 6.79
CA SER A 742 44.58 5.47 7.29
C SER A 742 43.91 5.55 8.67
N SER A 743 44.66 5.95 9.70
CA SER A 743 44.16 5.96 11.08
C SER A 743 43.50 4.65 11.51
N ALA A 744 44.07 3.53 11.06
CA ALA A 744 43.55 2.17 11.20
C ALA A 744 44.50 1.33 12.07
N ASP A 745 44.37 1.48 13.38
CA ASP A 745 45.25 0.83 14.35
C ASP A 745 44.89 -0.65 14.58
N THR A 746 45.86 -1.44 15.05
CA THR A 746 45.66 -2.81 15.58
C THR A 746 44.95 -3.80 14.65
N ASN A 747 45.16 -3.70 13.34
CA ASN A 747 44.71 -4.66 12.33
C ASN A 747 45.78 -5.72 12.02
N THR A 748 45.38 -6.86 11.42
CA THR A 748 46.30 -7.92 10.99
C THR A 748 46.19 -8.18 9.49
N ILE A 749 47.31 -8.10 8.78
CA ILE A 749 47.41 -8.38 7.34
C ILE A 749 48.39 -9.54 7.13
N LYS A 750 47.88 -10.71 6.72
CA LYS A 750 48.72 -11.91 6.62
C LYS A 750 48.39 -12.83 5.46
N GLY A 751 49.37 -13.52 4.89
CA GLY A 751 49.07 -14.55 3.89
C GLY A 751 48.49 -14.03 2.57
N ASN A 752 48.56 -12.72 2.29
CA ASN A 752 48.01 -12.15 1.07
C ASN A 752 49.07 -12.18 -0.04
N ARG A 753 48.62 -12.36 -1.29
CA ARG A 753 49.42 -12.13 -2.48
C ARG A 753 49.09 -10.74 -3.02
N ILE A 754 50.06 -9.84 -2.98
CA ILE A 754 49.89 -8.43 -3.34
C ILE A 754 50.93 -8.11 -4.41
N ASP A 755 50.49 -7.99 -5.67
CA ASP A 755 51.39 -7.85 -6.80
C ASP A 755 50.86 -6.90 -7.88
N SER A 756 51.75 -6.28 -8.65
CA SER A 756 51.38 -5.49 -9.84
C SER A 756 50.42 -4.30 -9.60
N ASN A 757 50.30 -3.77 -8.37
CA ASN A 757 49.51 -2.56 -8.12
C ASN A 757 50.28 -1.29 -8.52
N GLY A 758 49.56 -0.24 -8.92
CA GLY A 758 50.14 0.99 -9.48
C GLY A 758 50.87 1.85 -8.44
N GLY A 759 50.41 1.83 -7.19
CA GLY A 759 51.00 2.50 -6.03
C GLY A 759 51.95 1.60 -5.24
N TYR A 760 51.77 1.56 -3.92
CA TYR A 760 52.46 0.61 -3.05
C TYR A 760 51.70 -0.71 -2.91
N GLY A 761 52.39 -1.81 -2.63
CA GLY A 761 51.73 -3.05 -2.21
C GLY A 761 50.90 -2.82 -0.94
N ILE A 762 51.52 -2.27 0.11
CA ILE A 762 50.82 -1.74 1.29
C ILE A 762 51.30 -0.32 1.59
N TYR A 763 50.37 0.60 1.86
CA TYR A 763 50.67 1.94 2.37
C TYR A 763 49.97 2.16 3.71
N ILE A 764 50.75 2.43 4.77
CA ILE A 764 50.23 2.62 6.13
C ILE A 764 50.48 4.05 6.59
N ASN A 765 49.43 4.86 6.66
CA ASN A 765 49.50 6.24 7.11
C ASN A 765 48.88 6.42 8.49
N SER A 766 49.61 7.04 9.41
CA SER A 766 49.12 7.48 10.70
C SER A 766 48.40 6.37 11.47
N SER A 767 48.90 5.14 11.35
CA SER A 767 48.32 3.92 11.92
C SER A 767 49.41 3.12 12.62
N SER A 768 49.13 2.56 13.79
CA SER A 768 50.11 1.87 14.64
C SER A 768 49.55 0.57 15.24
N GLY A 769 50.46 -0.28 15.70
CA GLY A 769 50.11 -1.56 16.33
C GLY A 769 49.57 -2.61 15.36
N ASN A 770 49.71 -2.39 14.05
CA ASN A 770 49.32 -3.38 13.04
C ASN A 770 50.37 -4.50 12.93
N LEU A 771 49.91 -5.71 12.57
CA LEU A 771 50.74 -6.89 12.39
C LEU A 771 50.69 -7.37 10.93
N ILE A 772 51.81 -7.27 10.23
CA ILE A 772 51.96 -7.59 8.80
C ILE A 772 52.99 -8.70 8.64
N TYR A 773 52.58 -9.90 8.26
CA TYR A 773 53.50 -11.04 8.11
C TYR A 773 53.00 -12.09 7.12
N ASN A 774 53.91 -12.89 6.58
CA ASN A 774 53.61 -13.97 5.65
C ASN A 774 52.86 -13.52 4.38
N ASN A 775 53.06 -12.27 3.93
CA ASN A 775 52.51 -11.79 2.65
C ASN A 775 53.54 -11.96 1.52
N TYR A 776 53.07 -12.05 0.29
CA TYR A 776 53.88 -12.09 -0.92
C TYR A 776 53.80 -10.74 -1.62
N PHE A 777 54.93 -10.01 -1.66
CA PHE A 777 55.02 -8.71 -2.30
C PHE A 777 55.80 -8.78 -3.61
N ASP A 778 55.14 -8.40 -4.71
CA ASP A 778 55.78 -8.18 -6.01
C ASP A 778 55.18 -6.97 -6.73
N ASN A 779 55.44 -5.78 -6.17
CA ASN A 779 55.01 -4.49 -6.72
C ASN A 779 56.25 -3.65 -7.04
N LYS A 780 56.06 -2.61 -7.86
CA LYS A 780 57.14 -1.64 -8.13
C LYS A 780 57.64 -0.98 -6.84
N ASN A 781 56.72 -0.66 -5.93
CA ASN A 781 57.03 -0.27 -4.55
C ASN A 781 56.28 -1.21 -3.62
N ASN A 782 56.99 -1.97 -2.79
CA ASN A 782 56.35 -3.02 -2.00
C ASN A 782 55.60 -2.47 -0.77
N ALA A 783 56.20 -1.54 -0.02
CA ALA A 783 55.59 -1.04 1.19
C ALA A 783 56.02 0.38 1.57
N TRP A 784 55.14 1.07 2.30
CA TRP A 784 55.39 2.34 2.97
C TRP A 784 54.74 2.35 4.36
N ASP A 785 55.46 2.84 5.37
CA ASP A 785 54.97 2.93 6.75
C ASP A 785 55.59 4.10 7.55
N ASN A 786 54.77 5.03 8.05
CA ASN A 786 55.19 6.08 9.02
C ASN A 786 54.75 5.80 10.47
N GLY A 787 54.11 4.67 10.72
CA GLY A 787 53.61 4.28 12.01
C GLY A 787 54.56 3.37 12.78
N ASN A 788 54.13 2.95 13.96
CA ASN A 788 54.81 1.92 14.74
C ASN A 788 54.11 0.57 14.53
N ASN A 789 54.46 -0.13 13.46
CA ASN A 789 53.87 -1.42 13.09
C ASN A 789 54.92 -2.54 13.06
N ALA A 790 54.45 -3.79 13.17
CA ALA A 790 55.29 -4.98 13.14
C ALA A 790 55.21 -5.67 11.77
N TRP A 791 56.35 -5.81 11.08
CA TRP A 791 56.44 -6.41 9.75
C TRP A 791 56.91 -7.87 9.75
N ASN A 792 56.91 -8.51 10.93
CA ASN A 792 57.12 -9.94 11.09
C ASN A 792 56.50 -10.44 12.39
N THR A 793 56.24 -11.75 12.46
CA THR A 793 55.92 -12.46 13.70
C THR A 793 57.14 -13.21 14.23
N SER A 794 57.04 -13.85 15.40
CA SER A 794 58.10 -14.74 15.89
C SER A 794 58.23 -15.97 14.99
N LYS A 795 59.45 -16.45 14.76
CA LYS A 795 59.70 -17.71 14.02
C LYS A 795 58.85 -18.84 14.58
N THR A 796 57.90 -19.31 13.78
CA THR A 796 56.89 -20.30 14.19
C THR A 796 56.78 -21.38 13.12
N ALA A 797 56.74 -22.65 13.52
CA ALA A 797 56.59 -23.74 12.56
C ALA A 797 55.24 -23.62 11.82
N GLY A 798 55.26 -23.69 10.49
CA GLY A 798 54.07 -23.56 9.65
C GLY A 798 54.43 -23.26 8.20
N VAL A 799 53.59 -23.72 7.26
CA VAL A 799 53.81 -23.48 5.84
C VAL A 799 53.59 -22.00 5.53
N ASN A 800 54.64 -21.33 5.05
CA ASN A 800 54.59 -19.92 4.68
C ASN A 800 54.11 -19.73 3.23
N ILE A 801 53.92 -18.48 2.82
CA ILE A 801 53.30 -18.10 1.54
C ILE A 801 54.10 -18.55 0.30
N ILE A 802 55.41 -18.84 0.46
CA ILE A 802 56.27 -19.39 -0.59
C ILE A 802 56.52 -20.90 -0.44
N GLY A 803 55.83 -21.57 0.49
CA GLY A 803 55.91 -23.02 0.71
C GLY A 803 57.00 -23.48 1.68
N GLY A 804 57.74 -22.57 2.31
CA GLY A 804 58.74 -22.89 3.34
C GLY A 804 58.14 -23.33 4.67
N ALA A 805 58.94 -23.98 5.52
CA ALA A 805 58.48 -24.65 6.74
C ALA A 805 58.25 -23.74 7.96
N TRP A 806 58.62 -22.46 7.86
CA TRP A 806 58.57 -21.51 8.97
C TRP A 806 57.85 -20.23 8.57
N LEU A 807 56.93 -19.79 9.44
CA LEU A 807 56.38 -18.44 9.45
C LEU A 807 57.38 -17.50 10.14
N GLY A 808 57.46 -16.27 9.67
CA GLY A 808 58.32 -15.22 10.21
C GLY A 808 57.87 -13.86 9.68
N GLY A 809 58.59 -13.35 8.69
CA GLY A 809 58.28 -12.11 7.98
C GLY A 809 57.47 -12.32 6.70
N ASN A 810 57.69 -11.45 5.73
CA ASN A 810 57.05 -11.43 4.42
C ASN A 810 58.05 -11.84 3.32
N TYR A 811 57.53 -12.26 2.18
CA TYR A 811 58.33 -12.40 0.96
C TYR A 811 58.33 -11.08 0.20
N TRP A 812 59.52 -10.68 -0.28
CA TRP A 812 59.75 -9.42 -0.97
C TRP A 812 60.50 -9.69 -2.26
N SER A 813 59.91 -9.32 -3.41
CA SER A 813 60.52 -9.58 -4.72
C SER A 813 61.86 -8.85 -4.95
N ASP A 814 62.12 -7.78 -4.20
CA ASP A 814 63.33 -6.97 -4.24
C ASP A 814 64.26 -7.19 -3.03
N TYR A 815 64.00 -8.17 -2.16
CA TYR A 815 64.92 -8.55 -1.11
C TYR A 815 66.07 -9.41 -1.65
N HIS A 816 67.30 -8.98 -1.40
CA HIS A 816 68.53 -9.64 -1.88
C HIS A 816 69.37 -10.25 -0.74
N GLY A 817 68.79 -10.43 0.44
CA GLY A 817 69.46 -11.08 1.55
C GLY A 817 69.57 -12.60 1.37
N VAL A 818 70.43 -13.24 2.15
CA VAL A 818 70.75 -14.66 2.06
C VAL A 818 70.32 -15.39 3.33
N ASP A 819 69.79 -16.60 3.16
CA ASP A 819 69.57 -17.59 4.23
C ASP A 819 70.84 -18.43 4.40
N THR A 820 71.48 -18.31 5.56
CA THR A 820 72.77 -18.93 5.91
C THR A 820 72.64 -20.17 6.78
N ASP A 821 71.49 -20.38 7.43
CA ASP A 821 71.22 -21.57 8.25
C ASP A 821 70.25 -22.57 7.60
N GLY A 822 69.75 -22.24 6.41
CA GLY A 822 68.93 -23.11 5.55
C GLY A 822 67.50 -23.26 6.03
N ASP A 823 67.01 -22.32 6.85
CA ASP A 823 65.68 -22.38 7.45
C ASP A 823 64.58 -21.70 6.60
N GLY A 824 64.93 -21.09 5.47
CA GLY A 824 64.04 -20.35 4.57
C GLY A 824 63.73 -18.91 5.02
N LEU A 825 64.44 -18.39 6.02
CA LEU A 825 64.36 -17.01 6.50
C LEU A 825 65.71 -16.31 6.27
N GLY A 826 65.70 -15.12 5.70
CA GLY A 826 66.92 -14.38 5.42
C GLY A 826 67.65 -13.95 6.70
N ASN A 827 68.98 -14.06 6.73
CA ASN A 827 69.80 -13.69 7.89
C ASN A 827 70.66 -12.43 7.68
N THR A 828 70.67 -11.85 6.47
CA THR A 828 71.51 -10.69 6.10
C THR A 828 70.67 -9.57 5.50
N LEU A 829 71.11 -8.31 5.57
CA LEU A 829 70.31 -7.15 5.14
C LEU A 829 69.04 -6.98 6.00
N LEU A 830 69.20 -7.15 7.31
CA LEU A 830 68.14 -7.02 8.32
C LEU A 830 68.29 -5.71 9.11
N PRO A 831 67.17 -5.08 9.52
CA PRO A 831 65.83 -5.36 9.01
C PRO A 831 65.75 -5.03 7.51
N TYR A 832 64.96 -5.78 6.74
CA TYR A 832 64.59 -5.33 5.40
C TYR A 832 63.58 -4.20 5.54
N ASP A 833 63.92 -3.01 5.05
CA ASP A 833 63.21 -1.75 5.33
C ASP A 833 62.46 -1.18 4.11
N SER A 834 62.32 -1.97 3.04
CA SER A 834 61.73 -1.56 1.76
C SER A 834 62.30 -0.25 1.21
N ASN A 835 63.63 -0.18 1.11
CA ASN A 835 64.38 1.00 0.66
C ASN A 835 64.22 2.22 1.60
N GLY A 836 64.17 1.95 2.91
CA GLY A 836 64.00 2.97 3.95
C GLY A 836 62.58 3.49 4.13
N ASN A 837 61.58 2.87 3.49
CA ASN A 837 60.17 3.24 3.62
C ASN A 837 59.47 2.60 4.82
N ILE A 838 60.13 1.66 5.51
CA ILE A 838 59.62 1.00 6.72
C ILE A 838 60.63 1.17 7.85
N ALA A 839 60.27 1.91 8.91
CA ALA A 839 61.21 2.22 9.99
C ALA A 839 61.54 1.02 10.89
N SER A 840 60.56 0.16 11.21
CA SER A 840 60.78 -1.06 12.01
C SER A 840 61.40 -2.19 11.18
N GLY A 841 61.01 -2.25 9.90
CA GLY A 841 61.38 -3.23 8.90
C GLY A 841 61.07 -4.68 9.28
N ASP A 842 61.35 -5.59 8.35
CA ASP A 842 61.13 -7.03 8.49
C ASP A 842 62.41 -7.71 8.96
N MET A 843 62.37 -8.33 10.15
CA MET A 843 63.50 -9.04 10.73
C MET A 843 63.62 -10.51 10.30
N LEU A 844 62.59 -11.08 9.69
CA LEU A 844 62.54 -12.48 9.27
C LEU A 844 62.01 -12.64 7.83
N PRO A 845 62.51 -11.87 6.85
CA PRO A 845 62.03 -11.91 5.47
C PRO A 845 62.17 -13.32 4.88
N LEU A 846 61.15 -13.76 4.18
CA LEU A 846 61.08 -15.08 3.55
C LEU A 846 61.97 -15.12 2.31
N VAL A 847 62.77 -16.16 2.16
CA VAL A 847 63.59 -16.41 0.97
C VAL A 847 63.38 -17.84 0.50
N ASN A 848 63.42 -18.04 -0.81
CA ASN A 848 63.47 -19.40 -1.35
C ASN A 848 64.74 -20.07 -0.83
N ALA A 849 64.60 -21.15 -0.07
CA ALA A 849 65.73 -21.89 0.45
C ALA A 849 66.62 -22.30 -0.73
N ASN A 850 67.88 -21.87 -0.72
CA ASN A 850 68.84 -22.27 -1.74
C ASN A 850 69.17 -23.75 -1.51
N HIS A 851 68.49 -24.64 -2.23
CA HIS A 851 68.80 -26.06 -2.19
C HIS A 851 70.02 -26.34 -3.09
N ALA A 852 70.91 -27.22 -2.63
CA ALA A 852 71.96 -27.71 -3.51
C ALA A 852 71.31 -28.48 -4.68
N PRO A 853 71.76 -28.28 -5.93
CA PRO A 853 71.23 -29.03 -7.07
C PRO A 853 71.38 -30.54 -6.83
N VAL A 854 70.32 -31.29 -7.13
CA VAL A 854 70.29 -32.74 -6.95
C VAL A 854 70.95 -33.38 -8.17
N ALA A 855 72.16 -33.92 -7.96
CA ALA A 855 72.84 -34.70 -8.98
C ALA A 855 72.17 -36.08 -9.14
N ASN A 856 71.68 -36.39 -10.35
CA ASN A 856 71.07 -37.68 -10.66
C ASN A 856 71.61 -38.22 -12.00
N PHE A 857 72.63 -39.05 -11.91
CA PHE A 857 73.35 -39.58 -13.06
C PHE A 857 73.22 -41.10 -13.12
N SER A 858 72.87 -41.62 -14.28
CA SER A 858 72.78 -43.06 -14.54
C SER A 858 73.61 -43.46 -15.76
N TRP A 859 74.01 -44.73 -15.83
CA TRP A 859 74.74 -45.27 -16.96
C TRP A 859 74.23 -46.65 -17.35
N MET A 860 74.40 -47.00 -18.62
CA MET A 860 74.06 -48.31 -19.15
C MET A 860 75.15 -48.85 -20.09
N PRO A 861 75.43 -50.17 -20.05
CA PRO A 861 74.82 -51.18 -19.17
C PRO A 861 75.31 -51.06 -17.72
N ALA A 862 74.51 -51.51 -16.75
CA ALA A 862 74.78 -51.33 -15.31
C ALA A 862 76.12 -51.93 -14.84
N ASN A 863 76.62 -52.95 -15.55
CA ASN A 863 77.91 -53.59 -15.30
C ASN A 863 78.71 -53.69 -16.62
N PRO A 864 79.34 -52.59 -17.07
CA PRO A 864 79.98 -52.55 -18.39
C PRO A 864 81.33 -53.27 -18.37
N THR A 865 81.67 -53.88 -19.50
CA THR A 865 82.98 -54.49 -19.76
C THR A 865 83.83 -53.57 -20.63
N THR A 866 85.11 -53.90 -20.81
CA THR A 866 86.04 -53.12 -21.65
C THR A 866 85.71 -53.10 -23.13
N ALA A 867 84.71 -53.89 -23.57
CA ALA A 867 84.22 -53.92 -24.95
C ALA A 867 82.91 -53.13 -25.14
N ASP A 868 82.27 -52.66 -24.06
CA ASP A 868 80.95 -52.03 -24.12
C ASP A 868 81.05 -50.52 -24.36
N THR A 869 80.15 -50.01 -25.22
CA THR A 869 79.90 -48.56 -25.30
C THR A 869 78.97 -48.18 -24.16
N ILE A 870 79.46 -47.35 -23.23
CA ILE A 870 78.67 -46.89 -22.08
C ILE A 870 77.90 -45.63 -22.49
N GLN A 871 76.59 -45.65 -22.29
CA GLN A 871 75.75 -44.47 -22.42
C GLN A 871 75.47 -43.90 -21.03
N PHE A 872 75.70 -42.61 -20.88
CA PHE A 872 75.40 -41.86 -19.66
C PHE A 872 74.13 -41.03 -19.86
N THR A 873 73.27 -40.99 -18.83
CA THR A 873 72.08 -40.16 -18.79
C THR A 873 72.13 -39.30 -17.55
N ASP A 874 72.13 -37.99 -17.76
CA ASP A 874 72.01 -36.99 -16.72
C ASP A 874 70.55 -36.57 -16.57
N SER A 875 70.04 -36.66 -15.35
CA SER A 875 68.69 -36.26 -14.93
C SER A 875 68.75 -35.38 -13.67
N SER A 876 69.90 -34.75 -13.44
CA SER A 876 70.10 -33.78 -12.37
C SER A 876 69.14 -32.60 -12.53
N TYR A 877 68.65 -32.06 -11.41
CA TYR A 877 67.74 -30.90 -11.41
C TYR A 877 68.08 -29.97 -10.23
N ASP A 878 67.78 -28.69 -10.41
CA ASP A 878 67.85 -27.68 -9.36
C ASP A 878 66.43 -27.52 -8.77
N PRO A 879 66.17 -27.83 -7.48
CA PRO A 879 64.83 -27.90 -6.91
C PRO A 879 64.13 -26.55 -6.72
#